data_AF-A0A9P8K3Q5-F1
#
_entry.id   AF-A0A9P8K3Q5-F1
#
_cell.length_a   1.000
_cell.length_b   1.000
_cell.length_c   1.000
_cell.angle_alpha   90.00
_cell.angle_beta   90.00
_cell.angle_gamma   90.00
#
_symmetry.space_group_name_H-M   'P 1'
#
loop_
_entity.id
_entity.type
_entity.pdbx_description
1 polymer ?
#
loop_
_entity_poly.entity_id
_entity_poly.type
_entity_poly.pdbx_seq_one_letter_code
_entity_poly.pdbx_strand_id
1 'polypeptide(L)'
;MSLFATSRALAFRPRTFVTVQSPIAASWRRNYATDPKQSGGAGPNMNQQEHISEEAAKIEKIRGGSGPDLEMGTPVQELLEEDKEAQKKAPQVLKDSIKAGATPPKPSGTRSFSTYARRNQELSEHNDNPFDDALIANTNFGAQELSGPATPVTAAPVGHKFGLPALPLPSNAHKDYRYDPVVRQFTNLMMQHGKLSVAQRNMSTILTYLRTQSPPNYNPSRPLLPGAPPPSHLPLNPVLYLTLAVDSIAPLMRIRSQRGAAGGGVALQIPVPLGLRQRRRTAFEWILDAASKRKSRGSGRDMFALRVAEEIVAIIEGRSSAWEKRTGIHKIATTARSNLGFGRVGGPRSLDERHVNMTTAFTNTPTLNNVLTHLSKNAGFEDVAAMALVGAASAAYMFKGTLWDKPDPYHYKWFERPQELMGGRAGAQQTRNIAEKIEETGADMVIFWGSQSGTAERMAIRLAKECHQRFGLKVLAVDASDYEPSTIAQITASKLCIFLASTFGEGDPSDNLHGFWEWLHTTSDKPLAELKYMAFGLGNSNYKHYNEVIKVVVERLNALGAHALLSTGLADDAQGETEEHYLEWKEKVFETFRTQLGYTESDPVYEPSLKVFEDESLELIDLNHGVPAEKTSDRKTNSGMSAVYSLPVRNTRELFQVSEHRNCIHMEVDFSEHPELKYKTGDHLGVWPINPDVEVNRLLRVLELTSRRQIPITILSLEEDVKVKVPTPTTLDALLGHYLETCAPVSRETITSLIQFAPTSAAKDFLIRLSSKGAYANFLHSNYVNLGRLLEKAASGDGVWKDIPLSFIVEILPVMQPRYYSISSSSVVSPRSAALTAIVSDTVFPGTNERIPGLSTNYMLALKESLEQQTKPHPHGLTYPLNGPQDVLAGGRIHAHVRKSTFKLPALASHPIIMVAAGTGIAPFRAFLLERARMQSIGRDCGPMYLFFGCRNQTQDYLYSSELGALKSQVGDVFTLVTAFSRPDNGKGVYVQHRIAEYAEDVCNLLTEGNANFYICGSAGMAREVLDTVGRELGTRMKWTEDEIKEFADKQKKFKRWQQDVWG
;
A
#
# COMPACT_ATOMS: atom_id res chain seq x y z
N MET A 1 14.37 51.40 -22.17
CA MET A 1 14.02 52.35 -23.24
C MET A 1 13.04 51.63 -24.16
N SER A 2 11.73 51.60 -23.92
CA SER A 2 10.72 52.68 -23.92
C SER A 2 10.77 53.55 -25.17
N LEU A 3 9.76 53.39 -26.05
CA LEU A 3 9.06 54.49 -26.72
C LEU A 3 7.62 54.05 -27.04
N PHE A 4 6.69 54.86 -26.54
CA PHE A 4 5.23 54.76 -26.58
C PHE A 4 4.63 55.46 -27.82
N ALA A 5 3.42 55.05 -28.24
CA ALA A 5 2.23 55.89 -28.52
C ALA A 5 1.20 55.08 -29.35
N THR A 6 0.09 54.55 -28.81
CA THR A 6 -1.24 55.16 -28.58
C THR A 6 -1.90 55.88 -29.75
N SER A 7 -3.02 55.34 -30.24
CA SER A 7 -4.19 56.11 -30.70
C SER A 7 -5.50 55.29 -30.55
N ARG A 8 -6.53 55.98 -30.06
CA ARG A 8 -7.86 55.50 -29.65
C ARG A 8 -8.91 55.70 -30.77
N ALA A 9 -9.84 54.74 -30.85
CA ALA A 9 -11.31 54.80 -31.01
C ALA A 9 -12.02 55.90 -31.84
N LEU A 10 -13.00 55.46 -32.67
CA LEU A 10 -14.43 55.89 -32.77
C LEU A 10 -15.05 55.19 -34.02
N ALA A 11 -15.95 54.19 -33.88
CA ALA A 11 -17.40 54.25 -33.67
C ALA A 11 -18.22 54.84 -34.85
N PHE A 12 -19.01 53.98 -35.54
CA PHE A 12 -20.31 54.35 -36.13
C PHE A 12 -21.27 53.14 -36.14
N ARG A 13 -22.46 53.35 -35.54
CA ARG A 13 -23.70 52.54 -35.63
C ARG A 13 -24.60 53.10 -36.74
N PRO A 14 -25.61 52.34 -37.22
CA PRO A 14 -27.01 52.52 -36.74
C PRO A 14 -27.71 51.15 -36.48
N ARG A 15 -28.46 50.86 -35.39
CA ARG A 15 -29.79 51.33 -34.91
C ARG A 15 -30.90 51.17 -35.96
N THR A 16 -32.12 50.64 -35.74
CA THR A 16 -33.02 50.47 -34.57
C THR A 16 -34.19 49.56 -35.03
N PHE A 17 -34.82 48.69 -34.22
CA PHE A 17 -35.94 49.06 -33.35
C PHE A 17 -36.21 48.01 -32.25
N VAL A 18 -36.76 48.54 -31.17
CA VAL A 18 -37.01 48.00 -29.83
C VAL A 18 -38.52 47.78 -29.65
N THR A 19 -38.97 46.85 -28.78
CA THR A 19 -39.87 46.98 -27.59
C THR A 19 -41.06 46.00 -27.78
N VAL A 20 -41.68 45.31 -26.81
CA VAL A 20 -41.48 45.09 -25.35
C VAL A 20 -42.46 43.98 -24.90
N GLN A 21 -42.05 43.23 -23.87
CA GLN A 21 -42.82 42.46 -22.85
C GLN A 21 -43.70 41.22 -23.18
N SER A 22 -43.34 40.17 -22.43
CA SER A 22 -43.95 38.89 -22.01
C SER A 22 -45.46 38.91 -21.69
N PRO A 23 -46.20 37.76 -21.72
CA PRO A 23 -46.03 36.64 -20.77
C PRO A 23 -46.41 35.20 -21.22
N ILE A 24 -46.15 34.26 -20.31
CA ILE A 24 -46.66 32.88 -20.05
C ILE A 24 -47.91 32.41 -20.84
N ALA A 25 -47.88 31.16 -21.33
CA ALA A 25 -49.02 30.21 -21.41
C ALA A 25 -48.44 28.77 -21.56
N ALA A 26 -48.67 27.78 -20.69
CA ALA A 26 -49.90 27.13 -20.22
C ALA A 26 -50.57 26.21 -21.27
N SER A 27 -50.45 24.91 -21.00
CA SER A 27 -51.43 23.80 -21.14
C SER A 27 -52.56 23.88 -22.17
N TRP A 28 -52.75 22.78 -22.89
CA TRP A 28 -54.07 22.36 -23.36
C TRP A 28 -54.64 21.27 -22.44
N ARG A 29 -55.69 21.64 -21.69
CA ARG A 29 -56.76 20.71 -21.26
C ARG A 29 -57.99 20.98 -22.14
N ARG A 30 -58.79 19.95 -22.41
CA ARG A 30 -60.22 20.08 -22.70
C ARG A 30 -61.01 19.22 -21.71
N ASN A 31 -62.10 19.82 -21.23
CA ASN A 31 -63.00 19.38 -20.15
C ASN A 31 -64.22 18.60 -20.67
N TYR A 32 -65.10 18.25 -19.70
CA TYR A 32 -66.43 17.62 -19.71
C TYR A 32 -66.38 16.11 -19.41
N ALA A 33 -67.14 15.51 -18.48
CA ALA A 33 -68.24 15.96 -17.64
C ALA A 33 -68.45 15.00 -16.44
N THR A 34 -69.31 15.45 -15.53
CA THR A 34 -70.07 14.85 -14.42
C THR A 34 -70.37 13.34 -14.42
N ASP A 35 -70.37 12.76 -13.20
CA ASP A 35 -70.99 11.51 -12.72
C ASP A 35 -72.40 11.18 -13.29
N PRO A 36 -72.78 9.89 -13.42
CA PRO A 36 -73.51 9.22 -12.32
C PRO A 36 -73.29 7.69 -12.13
N LYS A 37 -73.27 7.29 -10.84
CA LYS A 37 -73.82 6.09 -10.13
C LYS A 37 -74.15 4.75 -10.84
N GLN A 38 -73.75 3.68 -10.10
CA GLN A 38 -74.32 2.30 -9.92
C GLN A 38 -74.08 1.26 -11.04
N SER A 39 -73.61 0.02 -10.79
CA SER A 39 -73.98 -1.07 -9.85
C SER A 39 -72.76 -2.02 -9.71
N GLY A 40 -72.50 -2.84 -8.67
CA GLY A 40 -73.33 -3.65 -7.80
C GLY A 40 -73.05 -5.14 -8.06
N GLY A 41 -72.16 -5.78 -7.27
CA GLY A 41 -71.92 -7.25 -7.32
C GLY A 41 -70.74 -7.71 -6.46
N ALA A 42 -71.03 -8.14 -5.23
CA ALA A 42 -70.07 -8.56 -4.20
C ALA A 42 -69.64 -10.04 -4.33
N GLY A 43 -68.37 -10.32 -4.00
CA GLY A 43 -67.83 -11.66 -3.75
C GLY A 43 -67.47 -11.82 -2.26
N PRO A 44 -67.58 -13.03 -1.67
CA PRO A 44 -67.55 -13.22 -0.23
C PRO A 44 -66.11 -13.37 0.27
N ASN A 45 -65.60 -12.34 0.94
CA ASN A 45 -64.59 -12.34 2.02
C ASN A 45 -63.91 -10.97 2.13
N MET A 46 -64.72 -9.94 2.40
CA MET A 46 -64.23 -8.66 2.89
C MET A 46 -64.74 -8.43 4.32
N ASN A 47 -63.85 -8.57 5.30
CA ASN A 47 -63.85 -7.70 6.47
C ASN A 47 -62.56 -6.88 6.37
N GLN A 48 -62.67 -5.63 5.93
CA GLN A 48 -61.62 -4.62 6.10
C GLN A 48 -61.47 -4.36 7.60
N GLN A 49 -60.23 -4.38 8.08
CA GLN A 49 -59.91 -3.96 9.44
C GLN A 49 -60.21 -2.45 9.61
N GLU A 50 -60.76 -2.08 10.76
CA GLU A 50 -61.08 -0.68 11.11
C GLU A 50 -59.79 0.18 11.16
N HIS A 51 -59.92 1.47 10.83
CA HIS A 51 -58.79 2.40 10.79
C HIS A 51 -58.31 2.71 12.23
N ILE A 52 -56.99 2.73 12.43
CA ILE A 52 -56.28 2.82 13.72
C ILE A 52 -56.73 3.99 14.62
N SER A 53 -57.36 5.01 14.05
CA SER A 53 -57.91 6.17 14.77
C SER A 53 -59.21 5.89 15.53
N GLU A 54 -60.01 4.90 15.14
CA GLU A 54 -61.29 4.58 15.78
C GLU A 54 -61.15 3.54 16.90
N GLU A 55 -60.14 2.66 16.83
CA GLU A 55 -59.76 1.78 17.95
C GLU A 55 -59.20 2.58 19.13
N ALA A 56 -58.39 3.62 18.87
CA ALA A 56 -57.87 4.50 19.91
C ALA A 56 -59.00 5.22 20.66
N ALA A 57 -60.02 5.69 19.94
CA ALA A 57 -61.17 6.38 20.51
C ALA A 57 -62.12 5.43 21.28
N LYS A 58 -62.25 4.16 20.87
CA LYS A 58 -63.02 3.14 21.62
C LYS A 58 -62.27 2.72 22.89
N ILE A 59 -60.94 2.62 22.86
CA ILE A 59 -60.12 2.29 24.03
C ILE A 59 -60.18 3.43 25.06
N GLU A 60 -60.16 4.69 24.63
CA GLU A 60 -60.28 5.85 25.51
C GLU A 60 -61.66 5.94 26.18
N LYS A 61 -62.71 5.46 25.51
CA LYS A 61 -64.09 5.40 26.05
C LYS A 61 -64.31 4.24 27.03
N ILE A 62 -63.53 3.16 26.91
CA ILE A 62 -63.58 1.98 27.80
C ILE A 62 -62.71 2.20 29.05
N ARG A 63 -61.61 2.94 28.92
CA ARG A 63 -60.71 3.30 30.03
C ARG A 63 -61.21 4.58 30.72
N GLY A 64 -62.26 4.44 31.53
CA GLY A 64 -62.70 5.49 32.44
C GLY A 64 -61.51 6.13 33.16
N GLY A 65 -61.40 7.46 33.05
CA GLY A 65 -60.20 8.23 33.37
C GLY A 65 -59.58 7.95 34.74
N SER A 66 -58.44 7.28 34.73
CA SER A 66 -57.31 7.40 35.68
C SER A 66 -56.28 6.35 35.26
N GLY A 67 -55.11 6.79 34.77
CA GLY A 67 -54.03 5.89 34.40
C GLY A 67 -53.37 5.29 35.65
N PRO A 68 -52.94 4.01 35.63
CA PRO A 68 -52.23 3.41 36.75
C PRO A 68 -50.76 3.88 36.78
N ASP A 69 -50.24 4.10 37.98
CA ASP A 69 -48.84 4.42 38.27
C ASP A 69 -47.89 3.36 37.68
N LEU A 70 -47.00 3.80 36.78
CA LEU A 70 -46.03 2.97 36.05
C LEU A 70 -44.68 2.86 36.78
N GLU A 71 -44.67 2.60 38.09
CA GLU A 71 -43.41 2.46 38.87
C GLU A 71 -43.18 1.11 39.57
N MET A 72 -43.98 0.06 39.32
CA MET A 72 -43.72 -1.27 39.88
C MET A 72 -43.91 -2.37 38.82
N GLY A 73 -42.81 -2.79 38.19
CA GLY A 73 -42.79 -4.02 37.39
C GLY A 73 -42.55 -5.22 38.29
N THR A 74 -43.51 -6.14 38.39
CA THR A 74 -43.31 -7.45 39.02
C THR A 74 -42.43 -8.33 38.12
N PRO A 75 -41.45 -9.07 38.65
CA PRO A 75 -40.61 -9.95 37.85
C PRO A 75 -41.43 -11.08 37.22
N VAL A 76 -41.19 -11.35 35.93
CA VAL A 76 -41.80 -12.42 35.11
C VAL A 76 -41.71 -13.83 35.77
N GLN A 77 -40.83 -14.02 36.75
CA GLN A 77 -40.69 -15.27 37.51
C GLN A 77 -41.86 -15.54 38.47
N GLU A 78 -42.45 -14.51 39.11
CA GLU A 78 -43.60 -14.70 40.01
C GLU A 78 -44.86 -15.11 39.24
N LEU A 79 -45.07 -14.53 38.05
CA LEU A 79 -46.16 -14.92 37.14
C LEU A 79 -46.03 -16.37 36.63
N LEU A 80 -44.81 -16.89 36.52
CA LEU A 80 -44.53 -18.27 36.09
C LEU A 80 -44.60 -19.28 37.24
N GLU A 81 -44.52 -18.82 38.50
CA GLU A 81 -44.72 -19.67 39.69
C GLU A 81 -46.20 -19.89 40.01
N GLU A 82 -47.05 -18.90 39.72
CA GLU A 82 -48.49 -18.98 39.96
C GLU A 82 -49.26 -19.76 38.87
N ASP A 83 -48.75 -19.78 37.62
CA ASP A 83 -49.41 -20.44 36.49
C ASP A 83 -48.83 -21.85 36.18
N LYS A 84 -49.56 -22.87 36.64
CA LYS A 84 -49.21 -24.30 36.47
C LYS A 84 -49.26 -24.76 35.01
N GLU A 85 -49.99 -24.09 34.13
CA GLU A 85 -49.99 -24.44 32.70
C GLU A 85 -48.77 -23.85 31.97
N ALA A 86 -48.36 -22.64 32.34
CA ALA A 86 -47.16 -21.99 31.80
C ALA A 86 -45.89 -22.79 32.14
N GLN A 87 -45.81 -23.38 33.34
CA GLN A 87 -44.69 -24.26 33.72
C GLN A 87 -44.56 -25.51 32.85
N LYS A 88 -45.68 -26.08 32.37
CA LYS A 88 -45.64 -27.26 31.49
C LYS A 88 -45.12 -26.91 30.09
N LYS A 89 -45.41 -25.71 29.59
CA LYS A 89 -45.01 -25.24 28.25
C LYS A 89 -43.67 -24.49 28.23
N ALA A 90 -43.06 -24.21 29.39
CA ALA A 90 -41.78 -23.53 29.47
C ALA A 90 -40.61 -24.33 28.83
N PRO A 91 -39.62 -23.65 28.22
CA PRO A 91 -38.38 -24.28 27.71
C PRO A 91 -37.63 -25.06 28.79
N GLN A 92 -36.95 -26.15 28.41
CA GLN A 92 -36.25 -27.05 29.34
C GLN A 92 -35.22 -26.32 30.22
N VAL A 93 -34.49 -25.35 29.66
CA VAL A 93 -33.50 -24.52 30.37
C VAL A 93 -34.12 -23.73 31.54
N LEU A 94 -35.39 -23.32 31.43
CA LEU A 94 -36.14 -22.61 32.47
C LEU A 94 -36.75 -23.56 33.51
N LYS A 95 -37.08 -24.80 33.11
CA LYS A 95 -37.53 -25.85 34.05
C LYS A 95 -36.38 -26.33 34.93
N ASP A 96 -35.18 -26.41 34.36
CA ASP A 96 -33.98 -26.85 35.07
C ASP A 96 -33.47 -25.78 36.06
N SER A 97 -33.63 -24.49 35.75
CA SER A 97 -33.29 -23.41 36.68
C SER A 97 -34.22 -23.33 37.89
N ILE A 98 -35.51 -23.67 37.74
CA ILE A 98 -36.48 -23.75 38.85
C ILE A 98 -36.23 -24.99 39.72
N LYS A 99 -35.87 -26.14 39.12
CA LYS A 99 -35.57 -27.39 39.86
C LYS A 99 -34.26 -27.34 40.66
N ALA A 100 -33.29 -26.54 40.22
CA ALA A 100 -31.95 -26.55 40.79
C ALA A 100 -31.82 -25.84 42.16
N GLY A 101 -32.87 -25.17 42.67
CA GLY A 101 -32.88 -24.57 44.02
C GLY A 101 -31.70 -23.62 44.31
N ALA A 102 -31.06 -23.08 43.27
CA ALA A 102 -29.81 -22.33 43.40
C ALA A 102 -30.13 -20.86 43.67
N THR A 103 -29.92 -20.43 44.91
CA THR A 103 -30.02 -19.02 45.31
C THR A 103 -28.88 -18.22 44.65
N PRO A 104 -29.15 -17.15 43.88
CA PRO A 104 -28.10 -16.24 43.43
C PRO A 104 -27.61 -15.33 44.58
N PRO A 105 -26.36 -14.83 44.56
CA PRO A 105 -25.84 -13.98 45.62
C PRO A 105 -26.58 -12.63 45.69
N LYS A 106 -26.94 -12.20 46.90
CA LYS A 106 -27.59 -10.90 47.19
C LYS A 106 -26.77 -9.71 46.63
N PRO A 107 -27.42 -8.69 46.04
CA PRO A 107 -26.76 -7.42 45.72
C PRO A 107 -26.59 -6.58 47.00
N SER A 108 -25.35 -6.32 47.43
CA SER A 108 -25.07 -5.32 48.45
C SER A 108 -24.98 -3.93 47.81
N GLY A 109 -25.94 -3.06 48.07
CA GLY A 109 -25.93 -1.68 47.58
C GLY A 109 -27.10 -0.88 48.11
N THR A 110 -26.92 -0.31 49.29
CA THR A 110 -27.77 0.68 49.94
C THR A 110 -28.03 1.90 49.04
N ARG A 111 -29.30 2.16 48.72
CA ARG A 111 -29.80 3.50 48.41
C ARG A 111 -30.57 4.00 49.61
N SER A 112 -30.18 5.16 50.12
CA SER A 112 -31.00 5.96 51.03
C SER A 112 -31.30 7.28 50.34
N PHE A 113 -32.56 7.49 49.96
CA PHE A 113 -33.12 8.81 49.78
C PHE A 113 -33.51 9.34 51.17
N SER A 114 -33.21 10.60 51.48
CA SER A 114 -33.90 11.34 52.53
C SER A 114 -34.18 12.76 52.06
N THR A 115 -35.47 13.03 51.94
CA THR A 115 -36.17 14.30 51.76
C THR A 115 -35.96 15.25 52.95
N TYR A 116 -36.04 16.56 52.75
CA TYR A 116 -36.88 17.49 53.54
C TYR A 116 -36.72 18.94 53.04
N ALA A 117 -37.78 19.47 52.45
CA ALA A 117 -38.03 20.90 52.32
C ALA A 117 -39.51 21.13 52.65
N ARG A 118 -39.82 21.37 53.93
CA ARG A 118 -40.82 22.36 54.36
C ARG A 118 -40.86 22.53 55.89
N ARG A 119 -40.86 23.81 56.26
CA ARG A 119 -41.42 24.47 57.45
C ARG A 119 -40.59 24.45 58.74
N ASN A 120 -40.04 25.62 59.09
CA ASN A 120 -40.51 26.36 60.25
C ASN A 120 -40.32 27.86 60.07
N GLN A 121 -41.33 28.60 60.54
CA GLN A 121 -41.42 30.04 60.66
C GLN A 121 -41.30 30.34 62.17
N GLU A 122 -40.73 31.50 62.50
CA GLU A 122 -40.79 32.26 63.76
C GLU A 122 -39.54 32.34 64.67
N LEU A 123 -39.26 33.61 65.06
CA LEU A 123 -38.51 34.17 66.20
C LEU A 123 -36.97 34.23 66.06
N SER A 124 -36.33 35.36 65.69
CA SER A 124 -36.17 36.69 66.32
C SER A 124 -34.93 36.81 67.23
N GLU A 125 -34.14 37.86 66.94
CA GLU A 125 -33.44 38.77 67.88
C GLU A 125 -31.92 38.67 68.23
N HIS A 126 -31.31 39.88 68.17
CA HIS A 126 -30.15 40.44 68.90
C HIS A 126 -28.68 40.30 68.41
N ASN A 127 -28.28 41.30 67.61
CA ASN A 127 -27.17 42.26 67.75
C ASN A 127 -26.02 42.00 68.78
N ASP A 128 -24.76 42.15 68.34
CA ASP A 128 -23.84 43.24 68.77
C ASP A 128 -22.37 42.96 68.34
N ASN A 129 -21.85 43.84 67.45
CA ASN A 129 -20.44 44.28 67.40
C ASN A 129 -20.22 45.31 68.53
N PRO A 130 -19.00 45.75 68.96
CA PRO A 130 -17.78 45.97 68.15
C PRO A 130 -16.42 45.81 68.91
N PHE A 131 -15.28 45.86 68.20
CA PHE A 131 -14.25 46.90 68.37
C PHE A 131 -13.06 46.66 67.43
N ASP A 132 -12.82 47.67 66.62
CA ASP A 132 -11.67 47.89 65.75
C ASP A 132 -10.37 48.16 66.54
N ASP A 133 -9.31 48.15 65.76
CA ASP A 133 -8.28 49.22 65.71
C ASP A 133 -6.91 48.90 66.31
N ALA A 134 -5.91 48.72 65.43
CA ALA A 134 -4.73 49.59 65.37
C ALA A 134 -3.66 49.09 64.36
N LEU A 135 -3.50 49.86 63.28
CA LEU A 135 -2.23 50.51 62.84
C LEU A 135 -0.99 49.60 62.64
N ILE A 136 -0.57 49.26 61.42
CA ILE A 136 0.11 50.09 60.40
C ILE A 136 1.21 51.02 60.95
N ALA A 137 2.46 50.64 60.69
CA ALA A 137 3.58 51.53 60.33
C ALA A 137 4.61 50.70 59.53
N ASN A 138 4.67 50.78 58.20
CA ASN A 138 5.32 51.78 57.33
C ASN A 138 6.84 51.61 57.14
N THR A 139 7.24 51.39 55.88
CA THR A 139 8.33 52.06 55.10
C THR A 139 8.54 51.31 53.75
N ASN A 140 7.97 51.77 52.61
CA ASN A 140 8.40 52.82 51.64
C ASN A 140 9.56 52.38 50.71
N PHE A 141 9.65 52.60 49.38
CA PHE A 141 8.84 53.09 48.22
C PHE A 141 9.72 52.75 46.97
N GLY A 142 9.28 52.24 45.80
CA GLY A 142 8.39 52.73 44.73
C GLY A 142 8.92 52.16 43.36
N ALA A 143 8.33 52.25 42.17
CA ALA A 143 6.97 52.47 41.62
C ALA A 143 7.10 52.38 40.07
N GLN A 144 6.13 51.77 39.36
CA GLN A 144 5.54 52.17 38.04
C GLN A 144 4.56 51.06 37.56
N GLU A 145 3.30 51.23 37.17
CA GLU A 145 2.30 52.32 37.14
C GLU A 145 0.88 51.68 36.96
N LEU A 146 -0.10 52.16 37.76
CA LEU A 146 -1.51 52.59 37.50
C LEU A 146 -2.47 51.75 36.58
N SER A 147 -3.80 51.62 36.75
CA SER A 147 -4.82 52.14 37.70
C SER A 147 -6.24 51.68 37.25
N GLY A 148 -7.18 51.40 38.16
CA GLY A 148 -8.64 51.30 37.88
C GLY A 148 -9.44 50.62 39.02
N PRO A 149 -10.66 51.08 39.39
CA PRO A 149 -11.16 51.07 40.77
C PRO A 149 -11.79 49.74 41.24
N ALA A 150 -11.67 49.48 42.54
CA ALA A 150 -12.40 48.43 43.23
C ALA A 150 -13.86 48.85 43.50
N THR A 151 -14.81 48.10 42.95
CA THR A 151 -16.22 48.12 43.34
C THR A 151 -16.51 47.06 44.42
N PRO A 152 -17.53 47.27 45.27
CA PRO A 152 -17.69 46.56 46.55
C PRO A 152 -18.26 45.15 46.40
N VAL A 153 -17.96 44.33 47.40
CA VAL A 153 -18.51 42.99 47.66
C VAL A 153 -20.04 43.05 47.58
N THR A 154 -20.60 42.41 46.56
CA THR A 154 -22.03 42.14 46.44
C THR A 154 -22.31 40.72 46.93
N ALA A 155 -23.38 40.59 47.70
CA ALA A 155 -23.85 39.36 48.34
C ALA A 155 -23.87 38.17 47.38
N ALA A 156 -23.45 37.01 47.90
CA ALA A 156 -23.46 35.74 47.18
C ALA A 156 -24.86 35.46 46.59
N PRO A 157 -24.99 35.29 45.26
CA PRO A 157 -26.20 34.73 44.72
C PRO A 157 -26.20 33.24 45.02
N VAL A 158 -27.33 32.75 45.54
CA VAL A 158 -27.67 31.32 45.58
C VAL A 158 -27.44 30.75 44.18
N GLY A 159 -26.33 30.03 44.03
CA GLY A 159 -25.79 29.63 42.73
C GLY A 159 -25.14 28.26 42.83
N HIS A 160 -25.08 27.59 41.68
CA HIS A 160 -24.54 26.25 41.50
C HIS A 160 -23.25 26.03 42.33
N LYS A 161 -23.08 24.80 42.86
CA LYS A 161 -21.92 24.37 43.68
C LYS A 161 -20.56 24.75 43.06
N PHE A 162 -20.53 24.94 41.75
CA PHE A 162 -19.44 25.59 41.01
C PHE A 162 -20.05 26.74 40.20
N GLY A 163 -19.35 27.88 40.12
CA GLY A 163 -19.81 29.02 39.34
C GLY A 163 -20.12 28.64 37.89
N LEU A 164 -21.19 29.22 37.34
CA LEU A 164 -21.50 29.04 35.91
C LEU A 164 -20.35 29.62 35.08
N PRO A 165 -19.91 28.93 34.01
CA PRO A 165 -18.88 29.47 33.14
C PRO A 165 -19.38 30.75 32.47
N ALA A 166 -18.48 31.73 32.31
CA ALA A 166 -18.80 32.96 31.60
C ALA A 166 -19.18 32.65 30.14
N LEU A 167 -20.31 33.21 29.70
CA LEU A 167 -20.79 33.10 28.32
C LEU A 167 -20.37 34.35 27.52
N PRO A 168 -20.06 34.21 26.21
CA PRO A 168 -20.11 32.97 25.43
C PRO A 168 -18.95 32.04 25.76
N LEU A 169 -19.23 30.72 25.78
CA LEU A 169 -18.17 29.72 25.88
C LEU A 169 -17.21 29.93 24.68
N PRO A 170 -15.88 29.86 24.88
CA PRO A 170 -14.93 29.95 23.77
C PRO A 170 -15.27 28.87 22.73
N SER A 171 -15.02 29.13 21.44
CA SER A 171 -15.36 28.22 20.33
C SER A 171 -14.80 26.80 20.48
N ASN A 172 -13.84 26.62 21.39
CA ASN A 172 -13.11 25.39 21.65
C ASN A 172 -13.63 24.64 22.90
N ALA A 173 -14.71 25.12 23.53
CA ALA A 173 -15.28 24.52 24.73
C ALA A 173 -16.23 23.34 24.38
N HIS A 174 -15.67 22.30 23.77
CA HIS A 174 -16.37 21.03 23.60
C HIS A 174 -16.50 20.28 24.94
N LYS A 175 -17.41 19.29 25.02
CA LYS A 175 -17.62 18.38 26.17
C LYS A 175 -16.32 17.73 26.70
N ASP A 176 -15.30 17.70 25.84
CA ASP A 176 -13.96 17.19 26.06
C ASP A 176 -13.11 17.97 27.08
N TYR A 177 -13.46 19.23 27.40
CA TYR A 177 -12.72 20.06 28.38
C TYR A 177 -12.91 19.64 29.86
N ARG A 178 -13.80 18.66 30.14
CA ARG A 178 -14.08 18.20 31.51
C ARG A 178 -13.04 17.25 32.09
N TYR A 179 -12.23 16.61 31.25
CA TYR A 179 -11.26 15.61 31.67
C TYR A 179 -9.85 16.13 31.52
N ASP A 180 -9.01 15.89 32.54
CA ASP A 180 -7.60 16.21 32.46
C ASP A 180 -6.94 15.47 31.27
N PRO A 181 -6.13 16.15 30.43
CA PRO A 181 -5.53 15.55 29.24
C PRO A 181 -4.71 14.29 29.51
N VAL A 182 -3.99 14.25 30.65
CA VAL A 182 -3.15 13.13 31.06
C VAL A 182 -4.03 11.94 31.44
N VAL A 183 -5.07 12.21 32.24
CA VAL A 183 -6.04 11.18 32.66
C VAL A 183 -6.77 10.59 31.46
N ARG A 184 -7.22 11.43 30.52
CA ARG A 184 -7.89 10.98 29.30
C ARG A 184 -6.95 10.12 28.44
N GLN A 185 -5.74 10.60 28.18
CA GLN A 185 -4.76 9.88 27.36
C GLN A 185 -4.44 8.52 27.98
N PHE A 186 -4.22 8.46 29.30
CA PHE A 186 -3.87 7.21 29.97
C PHE A 186 -5.06 6.24 30.06
N THR A 187 -6.28 6.76 30.25
CA THR A 187 -7.51 5.95 30.22
C THR A 187 -7.69 5.28 28.87
N ASN A 188 -7.48 6.01 27.77
CA ASN A 188 -7.62 5.46 26.43
C ASN A 188 -6.57 4.36 26.15
N LEU A 189 -5.33 4.51 26.64
CA LEU A 189 -4.27 3.52 26.48
C LEU A 189 -4.50 2.24 27.32
N MET A 190 -5.21 2.34 28.44
CA MET A 190 -5.62 1.17 29.24
C MET A 190 -6.86 0.45 28.68
N MET A 191 -7.53 1.00 27.67
CA MET A 191 -8.77 0.44 27.15
C MET A 191 -8.51 -0.84 26.35
N GLN A 192 -9.05 -1.95 26.85
CA GLN A 192 -9.03 -3.24 26.15
C GLN A 192 -10.40 -3.52 25.52
N HIS A 193 -10.42 -4.06 24.30
CA HIS A 193 -11.64 -4.45 23.56
C HIS A 193 -12.69 -3.33 23.39
N GLY A 194 -12.26 -2.07 23.35
CA GLY A 194 -13.15 -0.91 23.16
C GLY A 194 -14.07 -0.56 24.34
N LYS A 195 -13.87 -1.17 25.52
CA LYS A 195 -14.74 -0.93 26.70
C LYS A 195 -14.25 0.26 27.54
N LEU A 196 -14.67 1.47 27.16
CA LEU A 196 -14.29 2.72 27.85
C LEU A 196 -14.70 2.74 29.32
N SER A 197 -15.86 2.18 29.68
CA SER A 197 -16.37 2.16 31.06
C SER A 197 -15.47 1.38 32.03
N VAL A 198 -14.84 0.30 31.55
CA VAL A 198 -13.89 -0.50 32.35
C VAL A 198 -12.59 0.26 32.55
N ALA A 199 -12.08 0.93 31.51
CA ALA A 199 -10.88 1.76 31.61
C ALA A 199 -11.08 2.94 32.57
N GLN A 200 -12.23 3.60 32.50
CA GLN A 200 -12.61 4.69 33.43
C GLN A 200 -12.70 4.20 34.87
N ARG A 201 -13.28 3.01 35.10
CA ARG A 201 -13.30 2.38 36.44
C ARG A 201 -11.88 2.11 36.94
N ASN A 202 -11.03 1.51 36.12
CA ASN A 202 -9.63 1.23 36.48
C ASN A 202 -8.86 2.53 36.81
N MET A 203 -9.06 3.58 36.02
CA MET A 203 -8.46 4.90 36.27
C MET A 203 -8.93 5.50 37.60
N SER A 204 -10.22 5.41 37.89
CA SER A 204 -10.78 5.85 39.19
C SER A 204 -10.13 5.11 40.36
N THR A 205 -9.95 3.79 40.24
CA THR A 205 -9.25 2.99 41.24
C THR A 205 -7.78 3.42 41.41
N ILE A 206 -7.07 3.69 40.31
CA ILE A 206 -5.68 4.18 40.35
C ILE A 206 -5.59 5.50 41.11
N LEU A 207 -6.43 6.48 40.76
CA LEU A 207 -6.41 7.80 41.40
C LEU A 207 -6.80 7.73 42.88
N THR A 208 -7.74 6.85 43.23
CA THR A 208 -8.13 6.60 44.63
C THR A 208 -6.99 5.99 45.42
N TYR A 209 -6.28 5.03 44.83
CA TYR A 209 -5.10 4.42 45.45
C TYR A 209 -4.00 5.45 45.70
N LEU A 210 -3.67 6.28 44.71
CA LEU A 210 -2.65 7.33 44.85
C LEU A 210 -3.00 8.34 45.96
N ARG A 211 -4.29 8.59 46.18
CA ARG A 211 -4.79 9.47 47.24
C ARG A 211 -4.63 8.89 48.64
N THR A 212 -4.64 7.57 48.79
CA THR A 212 -4.53 6.90 50.09
C THR A 212 -3.11 6.45 50.43
N GLN A 213 -2.15 6.64 49.52
CA GLN A 213 -0.75 6.33 49.79
C GLN A 213 -0.12 7.30 50.78
N SER A 214 0.80 6.78 51.59
CA SER A 214 1.71 7.62 52.36
C SER A 214 2.57 8.51 51.44
N PRO A 215 3.05 9.66 51.92
CA PRO A 215 3.97 10.50 51.16
C PRO A 215 5.16 9.67 50.63
N PRO A 216 5.43 9.67 49.31
CA PRO A 216 6.48 8.83 48.73
C PRO A 216 7.87 9.35 49.10
N ASN A 217 8.82 8.44 49.25
CA ASN A 217 10.22 8.79 49.55
C ASN A 217 11.01 8.97 48.24
N TYR A 218 11.48 10.19 48.00
CA TYR A 218 12.24 10.50 46.78
C TYR A 218 13.64 9.85 46.80
N ASN A 219 14.02 9.28 45.67
CA ASN A 219 15.38 8.81 45.47
C ASN A 219 16.23 9.93 44.86
N PRO A 220 17.30 10.42 45.55
CA PRO A 220 18.14 11.49 45.03
C PRO A 220 18.89 11.13 43.74
N SER A 221 19.09 9.84 43.45
CA SER A 221 19.76 9.42 42.21
C SER A 221 18.87 9.51 40.97
N ARG A 222 17.55 9.68 41.13
CA ARG A 222 16.56 9.78 40.05
C ARG A 222 15.64 10.97 40.34
N PRO A 223 16.16 12.21 40.20
CA PRO A 223 15.38 13.40 40.53
C PRO A 223 14.17 13.53 39.59
N LEU A 224 13.03 13.92 40.17
CA LEU A 224 11.83 14.28 39.43
C LEU A 224 12.04 15.59 38.67
N LEU A 225 11.05 15.99 37.88
CA LEU A 225 11.12 17.25 37.14
C LEU A 225 11.37 18.46 38.08
N PRO A 226 12.15 19.46 37.62
CA PRO A 226 12.38 20.70 38.37
C PRO A 226 11.04 21.37 38.71
N GLY A 227 10.88 21.81 39.96
CA GLY A 227 9.61 22.37 40.45
C GLY A 227 8.61 21.34 40.97
N ALA A 228 9.02 20.09 41.19
CA ALA A 228 8.19 19.09 41.87
C ALA A 228 7.77 19.58 43.27
N PRO A 229 6.49 19.44 43.65
CA PRO A 229 6.00 19.82 44.97
C PRO A 229 6.60 18.91 46.08
N PRO A 230 6.55 19.33 47.36
CA PRO A 230 6.99 18.48 48.45
C PRO A 230 6.20 17.16 48.48
N PRO A 231 6.81 16.03 48.89
CA PRO A 231 6.18 14.71 48.80
C PRO A 231 4.83 14.61 49.53
N SER A 232 4.64 15.40 50.59
CA SER A 232 3.38 15.51 51.34
C SER A 232 2.19 15.99 50.48
N HIS A 233 2.43 16.72 49.39
CA HIS A 233 1.37 17.27 48.54
C HIS A 233 0.89 16.29 47.47
N LEU A 234 1.64 15.23 47.17
CA LEU A 234 1.30 14.31 46.08
C LEU A 234 0.02 13.49 46.36
N PRO A 235 -0.18 12.88 47.55
CA PRO A 235 -1.45 12.20 47.85
C PRO A 235 -2.66 13.14 47.89
N LEU A 236 -2.46 14.44 48.18
CA LEU A 236 -3.53 15.44 48.17
C LEU A 236 -4.04 15.73 46.75
N ASN A 237 -3.19 15.56 45.73
CA ASN A 237 -3.54 15.76 44.33
C ASN A 237 -3.09 14.57 43.46
N PRO A 238 -3.93 13.52 43.31
CA PRO A 238 -3.57 12.31 42.59
C PRO A 238 -3.38 12.51 41.08
N VAL A 239 -3.99 13.55 40.49
CA VAL A 239 -3.79 13.90 39.07
C VAL A 239 -2.41 14.50 38.87
N LEU A 240 -1.97 15.39 39.77
CA LEU A 240 -0.61 15.91 39.79
C LEU A 240 0.41 14.80 40.06
N TYR A 241 0.11 13.87 40.96
CA TYR A 241 0.92 12.69 41.24
C TYR A 241 1.15 11.86 39.96
N LEU A 242 0.06 11.51 39.25
CA LEU A 242 0.14 10.79 37.98
C LEU A 242 0.95 11.57 36.93
N THR A 243 0.66 12.87 36.78
CA THR A 243 1.30 13.72 35.77
C THR A 243 2.81 13.84 36.02
N LEU A 244 3.21 14.06 37.27
CA LEU A 244 4.62 14.17 37.67
C LEU A 244 5.36 12.86 37.42
N ALA A 245 4.75 11.71 37.71
CA ALA A 245 5.35 10.40 37.47
C ALA A 245 5.62 10.18 35.98
N VAL A 246 4.61 10.44 35.14
CA VAL A 246 4.66 10.24 33.68
C VAL A 246 5.67 11.18 33.05
N ASP A 247 5.59 12.48 33.35
CA ASP A 247 6.46 13.48 32.72
C ASP A 247 7.93 13.33 33.14
N SER A 248 8.19 12.79 34.34
CA SER A 248 9.56 12.51 34.80
C SER A 248 10.22 11.37 34.02
N ILE A 249 9.47 10.33 33.64
CA ILE A 249 10.01 9.20 32.86
C ILE A 249 9.90 9.40 31.33
N ALA A 250 9.15 10.41 30.89
CA ALA A 250 8.90 10.65 29.47
C ALA A 250 10.21 10.92 28.70
N PRO A 251 10.54 10.14 27.64
CA PRO A 251 11.75 10.36 26.87
C PRO A 251 11.64 11.64 26.04
N LEU A 252 12.70 12.44 25.96
CA LEU A 252 12.70 13.66 25.16
C LEU A 252 12.89 13.38 23.66
N MET A 253 13.50 12.25 23.32
CA MET A 253 13.89 11.88 21.97
C MET A 253 13.73 10.36 21.76
N ARG A 254 13.58 9.93 20.51
CA ARG A 254 13.66 8.53 20.08
C ARG A 254 14.85 8.32 19.14
N ILE A 255 15.31 7.07 19.01
CA ILE A 255 16.35 6.71 18.05
C ILE A 255 15.72 6.20 16.77
N ARG A 256 16.01 6.86 15.64
CA ARG A 256 15.64 6.40 14.29
C ARG A 256 16.88 5.78 13.64
N SER A 257 16.78 4.54 13.21
CA SER A 257 17.88 3.86 12.50
C SER A 257 17.74 4.10 10.98
N GLN A 258 18.71 4.78 10.37
CA GLN A 258 18.77 5.02 8.93
C GLN A 258 19.92 4.22 8.31
N ARG A 259 19.59 3.18 7.54
CA ARG A 259 20.57 2.38 6.80
C ARG A 259 21.16 3.18 5.63
N GLY A 260 22.47 3.11 5.44
CA GLY A 260 23.16 3.70 4.29
C GLY A 260 23.61 5.17 4.47
N ALA A 261 23.12 5.88 5.48
CA ALA A 261 23.48 7.28 5.72
C ALA A 261 24.97 7.50 6.11
N ALA A 262 25.65 6.46 6.62
CA ALA A 262 27.07 6.52 6.97
C ALA A 262 28.00 5.86 5.93
N GLY A 263 27.46 5.39 4.79
CA GLY A 263 28.19 4.55 3.84
C GLY A 263 28.38 3.10 4.35
N GLY A 264 28.42 2.13 3.43
CA GLY A 264 28.75 0.73 3.71
C GLY A 264 27.87 0.03 4.75
N GLY A 265 26.65 -0.41 4.39
CA GLY A 265 25.85 -1.43 5.11
C GLY A 265 25.39 -1.14 6.56
N VAL A 266 26.06 -0.27 7.31
CA VAL A 266 25.83 0.01 8.72
C VAL A 266 24.68 1.01 8.87
N ALA A 267 23.81 0.75 9.85
CA ALA A 267 22.69 1.63 10.15
C ALA A 267 23.12 2.77 11.08
N LEU A 268 22.94 4.01 10.64
CA LEU A 268 23.23 5.19 11.45
C LEU A 268 22.04 5.45 12.39
N GLN A 269 22.32 5.54 13.68
CA GLN A 269 21.32 5.90 14.69
C GLN A 269 21.20 7.42 14.77
N ILE A 270 20.01 7.95 14.51
CA ILE A 270 19.72 9.39 14.49
C ILE A 270 18.72 9.70 15.63
N PRO A 271 19.08 10.52 16.62
CA PRO A 271 18.16 10.95 17.66
C PRO A 271 17.18 11.99 17.11
N VAL A 272 15.87 11.74 17.27
CA VAL A 272 14.77 12.60 16.81
C VAL A 272 13.98 13.08 18.03
N PRO A 273 13.71 14.40 18.17
CA PRO A 273 12.91 14.91 19.29
C PRO A 273 11.46 14.43 19.20
N LEU A 274 10.85 14.13 20.35
CA LEU A 274 9.45 13.73 20.46
C LEU A 274 8.58 14.90 20.90
N GLY A 275 7.33 14.97 20.41
CA GLY A 275 6.31 15.93 20.90
C GLY A 275 5.70 15.51 22.24
N LEU A 276 5.18 16.45 23.05
CA LEU A 276 4.72 16.20 24.44
C LEU A 276 3.78 14.98 24.58
N ARG A 277 2.80 14.84 23.67
CA ARG A 277 1.84 13.73 23.67
C ARG A 277 2.51 12.38 23.38
N GLN A 278 3.46 12.34 22.44
CA GLN A 278 4.24 11.14 22.11
C GLN A 278 5.15 10.74 23.29
N ARG A 279 5.81 11.71 23.94
CA ARG A 279 6.64 11.45 25.13
C ARG A 279 5.83 10.77 26.23
N ARG A 280 4.64 11.32 26.52
CA ARG A 280 3.70 10.76 27.51
C ARG A 280 3.18 9.39 27.10
N ARG A 281 2.85 9.16 25.82
CA ARG A 281 2.44 7.85 25.31
C ARG A 281 3.51 6.78 25.55
N THR A 282 4.76 7.06 25.19
CA THR A 282 5.88 6.12 25.41
C THR A 282 6.10 5.85 26.91
N ALA A 283 5.99 6.87 27.76
CA ALA A 283 6.02 6.70 29.21
C ALA A 283 4.88 5.79 29.71
N PHE A 284 3.65 5.99 29.23
CA PHE A 284 2.50 5.15 29.60
C PHE A 284 2.68 3.70 29.18
N GLU A 285 3.17 3.44 27.96
CA GLU A 285 3.48 2.09 27.50
C GLU A 285 4.54 1.42 28.40
N TRP A 286 5.56 2.17 28.84
CA TRP A 286 6.54 1.65 29.80
C TRP A 286 5.95 1.34 31.17
N ILE A 287 5.04 2.20 31.67
CA ILE A 287 4.31 1.98 32.92
C ILE A 287 3.47 0.70 32.83
N LEU A 288 2.72 0.52 31.74
CA LEU A 288 1.85 -0.64 31.56
C LEU A 288 2.65 -1.93 31.40
N ASP A 289 3.77 -1.90 30.66
CA ASP A 289 4.69 -3.05 30.54
C ASP A 289 5.36 -3.40 31.88
N ALA A 290 5.74 -2.41 32.69
CA ALA A 290 6.30 -2.67 34.02
C ALA A 290 5.22 -3.20 34.99
N ALA A 291 4.02 -2.65 34.95
CA ALA A 291 2.89 -3.08 35.76
C ALA A 291 2.40 -4.50 35.42
N SER A 292 2.49 -4.92 34.15
CA SER A 292 2.11 -6.29 33.73
C SER A 292 3.08 -7.35 34.26
N LYS A 293 4.35 -6.99 34.48
CA LYS A 293 5.41 -7.87 35.00
C LYS A 293 5.40 -8.01 36.53
N ARG A 294 4.63 -7.20 37.25
CA ARG A 294 4.50 -7.30 38.71
C ARG A 294 3.70 -8.53 39.13
N LYS A 295 4.18 -9.24 40.16
CA LYS A 295 3.45 -10.39 40.75
C LYS A 295 2.10 -9.92 41.30
N SER A 296 1.02 -10.58 40.90
CA SER A 296 -0.32 -10.31 41.42
C SER A 296 -0.41 -10.78 42.88
N ARG A 297 -0.88 -9.91 43.79
CA ARG A 297 -1.07 -10.23 45.23
C ARG A 297 -2.47 -10.80 45.54
N GLY A 298 -3.27 -11.12 44.52
CA GLY A 298 -4.64 -11.64 44.66
C GLY A 298 -5.33 -11.90 43.31
N SER A 299 -6.60 -12.36 43.35
CA SER A 299 -7.41 -12.78 42.18
C SER A 299 -8.59 -11.85 41.84
N GLY A 300 -8.63 -10.63 42.36
CA GLY A 300 -9.75 -9.68 42.16
C GLY A 300 -9.77 -8.93 40.81
N ARG A 301 -10.95 -8.40 40.43
CA ARG A 301 -11.15 -7.61 39.19
C ARG A 301 -10.33 -6.31 39.13
N ASP A 302 -10.04 -5.70 40.28
CA ASP A 302 -9.31 -4.42 40.35
C ASP A 302 -7.77 -4.60 40.48
N MET A 303 -7.27 -5.84 40.40
CA MET A 303 -5.83 -6.14 40.58
C MET A 303 -4.94 -5.51 39.49
N PHE A 304 -5.46 -5.35 38.27
CA PHE A 304 -4.73 -4.66 37.20
C PHE A 304 -4.51 -3.19 37.55
N ALA A 305 -5.56 -2.49 37.98
CA ALA A 305 -5.50 -1.09 38.38
C ALA A 305 -4.53 -0.87 39.57
N LEU A 306 -4.55 -1.78 40.54
CA LEU A 306 -3.61 -1.74 41.68
C LEU A 306 -2.15 -1.89 41.24
N ARG A 307 -1.83 -2.85 40.36
CA ARG A 307 -0.46 -3.01 39.84
C ARG A 307 0.05 -1.76 39.11
N VAL A 308 -0.83 -1.11 38.34
CA VAL A 308 -0.51 0.16 37.67
C VAL A 308 -0.29 1.29 38.69
N ALA A 309 -1.13 1.40 39.71
CA ALA A 309 -0.99 2.41 40.75
C ALA A 309 0.31 2.25 41.56
N GLU A 310 0.65 1.01 41.94
CA GLU A 310 1.92 0.73 42.62
C GLU A 310 3.16 0.98 41.72
N GLU A 311 3.02 0.86 40.39
CA GLU A 311 4.07 1.21 39.43
C GLU A 311 4.30 2.72 39.38
N ILE A 312 3.22 3.51 39.41
CA ILE A 312 3.31 4.98 39.49
C ILE A 312 4.04 5.43 40.76
N VAL A 313 3.73 4.82 41.91
CA VAL A 313 4.43 5.08 43.17
C VAL A 313 5.92 4.73 43.05
N ALA A 314 6.23 3.55 42.51
CA ALA A 314 7.62 3.12 42.34
C ALA A 314 8.41 4.00 41.35
N ILE A 315 7.75 4.66 40.39
CA ILE A 315 8.40 5.63 39.51
C ILE A 315 8.83 6.86 40.31
N ILE A 316 7.93 7.39 41.14
CA ILE A 316 8.19 8.59 41.96
C ILE A 316 9.26 8.33 43.02
N GLU A 317 9.29 7.11 43.57
CA GLU A 317 10.36 6.65 44.47
C GLU A 317 11.64 6.22 43.73
N GLY A 318 11.68 6.30 42.40
CA GLY A 318 12.85 5.93 41.60
C GLY A 318 13.19 4.43 41.59
N ARG A 319 12.27 3.54 41.97
CA ARG A 319 12.46 2.08 41.99
C ARG A 319 12.03 1.36 40.69
N SER A 320 11.31 2.05 39.81
CA SER A 320 10.82 1.48 38.55
C SER A 320 11.93 1.23 37.50
N SER A 321 11.79 0.17 36.71
CA SER A 321 12.62 -0.11 35.53
C SER A 321 12.39 0.87 34.37
N ALA A 322 11.30 1.66 34.39
CA ALA A 322 11.03 2.67 33.36
C ALA A 322 12.14 3.75 33.29
N TRP A 323 12.78 4.04 34.42
CA TRP A 323 13.94 4.94 34.48
C TRP A 323 15.16 4.39 33.71
N GLU A 324 15.36 3.07 33.68
CA GLU A 324 16.44 2.43 32.91
C GLU A 324 16.17 2.53 31.41
N LYS A 325 14.91 2.35 30.99
CA LYS A 325 14.50 2.57 29.60
C LYS A 325 14.75 4.01 29.16
N ARG A 326 14.37 4.99 29.98
CA ARG A 326 14.64 6.42 29.73
C ARG A 326 16.14 6.69 29.61
N THR A 327 16.92 6.30 30.61
CA THR A 327 18.37 6.55 30.64
C THR A 327 19.09 5.84 29.49
N GLY A 328 18.69 4.63 29.14
CA GLY A 328 19.21 3.90 27.98
C GLY A 328 19.02 4.65 26.67
N ILE A 329 17.79 5.11 26.38
CA ILE A 329 17.50 5.88 25.16
C ILE A 329 18.29 7.19 25.11
N HIS A 330 18.36 7.92 26.22
CA HIS A 330 19.10 9.18 26.26
C HIS A 330 20.62 8.95 26.16
N LYS A 331 21.16 7.88 26.75
CA LYS A 331 22.57 7.52 26.61
C LYS A 331 22.93 7.18 25.16
N ILE A 332 22.09 6.39 24.49
CA ILE A 332 22.23 6.07 23.07
C ILE A 332 22.12 7.35 22.25
N ALA A 333 21.16 8.23 22.55
CA ALA A 333 20.97 9.48 21.82
C ALA A 333 22.15 10.43 21.96
N THR A 334 22.74 10.55 23.14
CA THR A 334 23.95 11.35 23.38
C THR A 334 25.14 10.79 22.60
N THR A 335 25.31 9.47 22.59
CA THR A 335 26.36 8.77 21.83
C THR A 335 26.16 8.92 20.32
N ALA A 336 24.91 8.85 19.85
CA ALA A 336 24.56 9.04 18.45
C ALA A 336 24.77 10.50 18.02
N ARG A 337 24.46 11.47 18.89
CA ARG A 337 24.66 12.90 18.63
C ARG A 337 26.14 13.27 18.48
N SER A 338 27.03 12.69 19.27
CA SER A 338 28.48 12.91 19.09
C SER A 338 28.98 12.40 17.74
N ASN A 339 28.37 11.35 17.20
CA ASN A 339 28.73 10.78 15.91
C ASN A 339 28.18 11.58 14.72
N LEU A 340 27.14 12.40 14.92
CA LEU A 340 26.56 13.27 13.87
C LEU A 340 27.34 14.59 13.68
N GLY A 341 28.26 14.94 14.59
CA GLY A 341 29.02 16.19 14.55
C GLY A 341 30.13 16.26 13.50
N PHE A 342 30.50 15.15 12.86
CA PHE A 342 31.63 15.08 11.92
C PHE A 342 31.31 15.48 10.47
N GLY A 343 30.11 15.98 10.17
CA GLY A 343 29.65 16.24 8.80
C GLY A 343 29.38 17.71 8.42
N ARG A 344 29.68 18.70 9.27
CA ARG A 344 29.42 20.12 8.97
C ARG A 344 30.64 21.01 9.14
N VAL A 345 31.56 20.98 8.17
CA VAL A 345 32.21 22.19 7.62
C VAL A 345 32.61 21.88 6.18
N GLY A 346 31.91 22.49 5.22
CA GLY A 346 32.37 22.60 3.84
C GLY A 346 33.14 23.91 3.67
N GLY A 347 34.36 23.82 3.15
CA GLY A 347 35.19 24.95 2.74
C GLY A 347 36.63 24.50 2.48
N PRO A 348 37.24 24.82 1.33
CA PRO A 348 38.59 24.36 1.01
C PRO A 348 39.59 25.17 1.84
N ARG A 349 40.46 24.50 2.59
CA ARG A 349 41.66 25.16 3.14
C ARG A 349 42.90 24.41 2.73
N SER A 350 43.73 25.19 2.04
CA SER A 350 45.11 24.98 1.67
C SER A 350 45.96 24.56 2.87
N LEU A 351 46.99 23.79 2.53
CA LEU A 351 48.18 23.55 3.33
C LEU A 351 48.81 24.88 3.79
N ASP A 352 49.53 24.78 4.91
CA ASP A 352 50.42 25.78 5.54
C ASP A 352 49.77 26.86 6.42
N GLU A 353 49.90 26.71 7.75
CA GLU A 353 50.94 27.40 8.56
C GLU A 353 50.82 27.07 10.07
N ARG A 354 51.81 26.29 10.55
CA ARG A 354 52.67 26.44 11.76
C ARG A 354 52.09 27.11 13.02
N HIS A 355 51.91 26.35 14.12
CA HIS A 355 52.85 26.13 15.25
C HIS A 355 52.81 27.17 16.38
N VAL A 356 52.42 26.71 17.58
CA VAL A 356 52.95 27.10 18.91
C VAL A 356 52.79 25.86 19.82
N ASN A 357 53.83 25.01 19.93
CA ASN A 357 54.82 24.90 21.01
C ASN A 357 54.53 23.78 22.02
N MET A 358 55.16 22.63 21.80
CA MET A 358 55.74 21.80 22.87
C MET A 358 56.87 20.96 22.26
N THR A 359 58.02 21.60 22.07
CA THR A 359 59.31 20.94 21.87
C THR A 359 60.33 21.67 22.74
N THR A 360 60.35 21.30 24.01
CA THR A 360 61.45 21.63 24.92
C THR A 360 62.48 20.51 24.90
N ALA A 361 63.71 20.92 24.59
CA ALA A 361 64.99 20.31 24.95
C ALA A 361 65.28 18.89 24.45
N PHE A 362 66.25 18.79 23.52
CA PHE A 362 67.49 18.00 23.64
C PHE A 362 68.12 17.80 22.25
N THR A 363 68.62 18.89 21.65
CA THR A 363 69.69 18.80 20.64
C THR A 363 71.03 18.85 21.36
N ASN A 364 71.52 17.66 21.71
CA ASN A 364 72.95 17.34 21.82
C ASN A 364 73.05 15.81 21.85
N THR A 365 72.61 15.17 20.76
CA THR A 365 72.92 13.75 20.53
C THR A 365 74.31 13.66 19.90
N PRO A 366 75.26 12.94 20.53
CA PRO A 366 76.43 12.47 19.81
C PRO A 366 75.95 11.54 18.69
N THR A 367 76.66 11.55 17.57
CA THR A 367 76.36 10.72 16.39
C THR A 367 76.16 9.24 16.78
N LEU A 368 75.25 8.56 16.07
CA LEU A 368 74.84 7.15 16.30
C LEU A 368 76.02 6.15 16.37
N ASN A 369 77.16 6.51 15.77
CA ASN A 369 78.41 5.77 15.87
C ASN A 369 79.00 5.73 17.30
N ASN A 370 78.79 6.75 18.13
CA ASN A 370 79.27 6.79 19.51
C ASN A 370 78.40 5.94 20.46
N VAL A 371 77.12 5.76 20.15
CA VAL A 371 76.20 4.91 20.94
C VAL A 371 76.43 3.43 20.65
N LEU A 372 76.63 3.06 19.37
CA LEU A 372 76.95 1.68 18.96
C LEU A 372 78.34 1.22 19.42
N THR A 373 79.32 2.12 19.51
CA THR A 373 80.67 1.78 20.03
C THR A 373 80.72 1.68 21.56
N HIS A 374 79.82 2.36 22.29
CA HIS A 374 79.66 2.16 23.74
C HIS A 374 78.84 0.90 24.08
N LEU A 375 77.86 0.52 23.27
CA LEU A 375 77.05 -0.70 23.47
C LEU A 375 77.79 -1.99 23.13
N SER A 376 78.78 -1.97 22.23
CA SER A 376 79.52 -3.18 21.85
C SER A 376 80.67 -3.57 22.80
N LYS A 377 81.03 -2.71 23.77
CA LYS A 377 82.19 -2.98 24.64
C LYS A 377 81.87 -3.56 26.01
N ASN A 378 80.62 -3.55 26.48
CA ASN A 378 80.23 -4.08 27.81
C ASN A 378 78.75 -4.53 27.89
N ALA A 379 78.17 -5.07 26.82
CA ALA A 379 76.81 -5.63 26.91
C ALA A 379 76.85 -7.02 27.54
N GLY A 380 76.26 -7.16 28.73
CA GLY A 380 76.04 -8.47 29.36
C GLY A 380 74.89 -9.23 28.67
N PHE A 381 74.80 -10.54 28.90
CA PHE A 381 73.71 -11.37 28.38
C PHE A 381 72.32 -10.81 28.75
N GLU A 382 72.21 -10.20 29.93
CA GLU A 382 70.97 -9.62 30.45
C GLU A 382 70.49 -8.40 29.63
N ASP A 383 71.41 -7.57 29.12
CA ASP A 383 71.06 -6.39 28.32
C ASP A 383 70.53 -6.78 26.94
N VAL A 384 71.11 -7.83 26.35
CA VAL A 384 70.65 -8.40 25.08
C VAL A 384 69.28 -9.05 25.25
N ALA A 385 69.06 -9.77 26.36
CA ALA A 385 67.77 -10.37 26.67
C ALA A 385 66.68 -9.30 26.91
N ALA A 386 67.00 -8.21 27.60
CA ALA A 386 66.09 -7.09 27.82
C ALA A 386 65.72 -6.39 26.49
N MET A 387 66.70 -6.14 25.61
CA MET A 387 66.45 -5.56 24.30
C MET A 387 65.63 -6.49 23.38
N ALA A 388 65.87 -7.79 23.45
CA ALA A 388 65.06 -8.78 22.73
C ALA A 388 63.61 -8.83 23.25
N LEU A 389 63.41 -8.74 24.57
CA LEU A 389 62.09 -8.67 25.18
C LEU A 389 61.33 -7.40 24.81
N VAL A 390 62.01 -6.24 24.81
CA VAL A 390 61.41 -4.97 24.39
C VAL A 390 61.08 -5.02 22.90
N GLY A 391 61.98 -5.54 22.06
CA GLY A 391 61.74 -5.73 20.63
C GLY A 391 60.55 -6.67 20.35
N ALA A 392 60.46 -7.78 21.08
CA ALA A 392 59.35 -8.73 20.97
C ALA A 392 58.02 -8.12 21.46
N ALA A 393 58.04 -7.35 22.54
CA ALA A 393 56.86 -6.66 23.05
C ALA A 393 56.39 -5.54 22.10
N SER A 394 57.32 -4.78 21.51
CA SER A 394 57.01 -3.77 20.51
C SER A 394 56.48 -4.38 19.21
N ALA A 395 57.04 -5.50 18.77
CA ALA A 395 56.51 -6.25 17.63
C ALA A 395 55.11 -6.81 17.95
N ALA A 396 54.93 -7.40 19.14
CA ALA A 396 53.63 -7.92 19.57
C ALA A 396 52.58 -6.80 19.65
N TYR A 397 52.96 -5.60 20.08
CA TYR A 397 52.09 -4.43 20.11
C TYR A 397 51.76 -3.91 18.70
N MET A 398 52.74 -3.85 17.80
CA MET A 398 52.55 -3.41 16.41
C MET A 398 51.70 -4.39 15.57
N PHE A 399 51.75 -5.69 15.89
CA PHE A 399 50.96 -6.73 15.22
C PHE A 399 49.67 -7.11 15.98
N LYS A 400 49.39 -6.47 17.12
CA LYS A 400 48.11 -6.58 17.84
C LYS A 400 47.02 -5.94 16.97
N GLY A 401 46.07 -6.74 16.50
CA GLY A 401 45.00 -6.31 15.58
C GLY A 401 45.08 -6.88 14.16
N THR A 402 46.25 -7.32 13.66
CA THR A 402 46.40 -7.85 12.29
C THR A 402 46.62 -9.35 12.21
N LEU A 403 47.37 -9.94 13.16
CA LEU A 403 47.66 -11.37 13.22
C LEU A 403 46.89 -12.12 14.33
N TRP A 404 46.54 -11.43 15.42
CA TRP A 404 45.87 -12.04 16.58
C TRP A 404 44.37 -11.73 16.73
N ASP A 405 43.88 -10.62 16.17
CA ASP A 405 42.45 -10.27 16.18
C ASP A 405 41.81 -10.46 14.80
N LYS A 406 42.08 -11.59 14.14
CA LYS A 406 41.15 -12.04 13.09
C LYS A 406 39.90 -12.55 13.82
N PRO A 407 38.74 -11.89 13.70
CA PRO A 407 37.52 -12.47 14.24
C PRO A 407 37.35 -13.84 13.58
N ASP A 408 37.05 -14.86 14.39
CA ASP A 408 36.73 -16.18 13.88
C ASP A 408 35.77 -16.01 12.68
N PRO A 409 36.08 -16.55 11.50
CA PRO A 409 35.18 -16.45 10.35
C PRO A 409 33.79 -17.02 10.64
N TYR A 410 33.60 -17.76 11.75
CA TYR A 410 32.34 -18.23 12.28
C TYR A 410 31.91 -17.57 13.60
N HIS A 411 32.54 -16.48 14.03
CA HIS A 411 32.16 -15.73 15.24
C HIS A 411 30.69 -15.27 15.19
N TYR A 412 30.14 -15.03 13.99
CA TYR A 412 28.72 -14.75 13.81
C TYR A 412 27.80 -15.94 14.18
N LYS A 413 28.28 -17.20 14.08
CA LYS A 413 27.54 -18.39 14.50
C LYS A 413 27.46 -18.57 16.02
N TRP A 414 28.42 -18.03 16.78
CA TRP A 414 28.43 -18.12 18.25
C TRP A 414 27.49 -17.11 18.92
N PHE A 415 27.27 -15.96 18.29
CA PHE A 415 26.36 -14.93 18.80
C PHE A 415 24.94 -14.99 18.21
N GLU A 416 24.67 -15.94 17.30
CA GLU A 416 23.32 -16.26 16.82
C GLU A 416 22.50 -17.15 17.78
N ARG A 417 23.08 -17.73 18.86
CA ARG A 417 22.33 -18.61 19.78
C ARG A 417 22.64 -18.35 21.26
N PRO A 418 21.89 -17.44 21.89
CA PRO A 418 20.96 -17.87 22.95
C PRO A 418 19.56 -17.22 22.90
N GLN A 419 19.25 -16.41 21.88
CA GLN A 419 17.92 -15.79 21.72
C GLN A 419 16.91 -16.69 20.99
N GLU A 420 17.35 -17.78 20.35
CA GLU A 420 16.46 -18.82 19.78
C GLU A 420 15.87 -19.76 20.86
N LEU A 421 16.42 -19.82 22.08
CA LEU A 421 15.99 -20.77 23.10
C LEU A 421 14.95 -20.22 24.11
N MET A 422 14.68 -18.91 24.14
CA MET A 422 13.71 -18.30 25.08
C MET A 422 12.92 -17.13 24.48
N GLY A 423 12.50 -17.22 23.22
CA GLY A 423 11.70 -16.16 22.60
C GLY A 423 11.14 -16.41 21.21
N GLY A 424 11.60 -17.44 20.49
CA GLY A 424 10.90 -17.95 19.33
C GLY A 424 9.95 -19.05 19.76
N ARG A 425 8.64 -18.87 19.59
CA ARG A 425 7.84 -20.05 19.22
C ARG A 425 8.53 -20.59 17.97
N ALA A 426 9.09 -21.79 18.05
CA ALA A 426 9.60 -22.49 16.89
C ALA A 426 8.51 -22.41 15.81
N GLY A 427 8.78 -21.67 14.73
CA GLY A 427 8.03 -21.88 13.50
C GLY A 427 8.28 -23.33 13.15
N ALA A 428 7.25 -24.18 13.22
CA ALA A 428 7.34 -25.55 12.75
C ALA A 428 7.97 -25.51 11.36
N GLN A 429 9.00 -26.33 11.12
CA GLN A 429 9.47 -26.57 9.75
C GLN A 429 8.24 -26.99 8.94
N GLN A 430 7.82 -26.16 7.98
CA GLN A 430 6.69 -26.50 7.12
C GLN A 430 7.03 -27.79 6.39
N THR A 431 6.17 -28.81 6.55
CA THR A 431 6.31 -30.09 5.84
C THR A 431 6.24 -29.86 4.33
N ARG A 432 7.14 -30.53 3.58
CA ARG A 432 7.11 -30.55 2.11
C ARG A 432 6.21 -31.66 1.56
N ASN A 433 5.61 -32.46 2.44
CA ASN A 433 4.66 -33.48 2.07
C ASN A 433 3.25 -32.86 2.02
N ILE A 434 2.64 -32.84 0.84
CA ILE A 434 1.32 -32.23 0.69
C ILE A 434 0.22 -33.05 1.38
N ALA A 435 0.33 -34.39 1.40
CA ALA A 435 -0.67 -35.24 2.04
C ALA A 435 -0.69 -35.02 3.56
N GLU A 436 0.48 -34.94 4.19
CA GLU A 436 0.61 -34.58 5.61
C GLU A 436 0.05 -33.18 5.87
N LYS A 437 0.31 -32.21 4.98
CA LYS A 437 -0.22 -30.85 5.12
C LYS A 437 -1.75 -30.77 5.04
N ILE A 438 -2.36 -31.55 4.16
CA ILE A 438 -3.81 -31.68 4.04
C ILE A 438 -4.40 -32.20 5.36
N GLU A 439 -3.77 -33.22 5.96
CA GLU A 439 -4.21 -33.78 7.23
C GLU A 439 -4.03 -32.79 8.40
N GLU A 440 -2.87 -32.13 8.51
CA GLU A 440 -2.59 -31.13 9.55
C GLU A 440 -3.62 -29.98 9.57
N THR A 441 -3.95 -29.48 8.39
CA THR A 441 -4.89 -28.36 8.21
C THR A 441 -6.35 -28.81 8.22
N GLY A 442 -6.60 -30.12 8.09
CA GLY A 442 -7.92 -30.67 7.86
C GLY A 442 -8.57 -30.16 6.57
N ALA A 443 -7.78 -29.96 5.51
CA ALA A 443 -8.28 -29.48 4.22
C ALA A 443 -9.06 -30.56 3.47
N ASP A 444 -10.11 -30.17 2.76
CA ASP A 444 -10.94 -31.05 1.92
C ASP A 444 -10.44 -31.09 0.47
N MET A 445 -9.77 -30.01 0.04
CA MET A 445 -9.30 -29.83 -1.32
C MET A 445 -7.96 -29.10 -1.38
N VAL A 446 -7.15 -29.43 -2.38
CA VAL A 446 -5.91 -28.71 -2.71
C VAL A 446 -5.95 -28.21 -4.14
N ILE A 447 -5.51 -26.97 -4.33
CA ILE A 447 -5.37 -26.31 -5.62
C ILE A 447 -3.88 -26.03 -5.85
N PHE A 448 -3.28 -26.78 -6.76
CA PHE A 448 -1.91 -26.55 -7.21
C PHE A 448 -1.89 -25.51 -8.32
N TRP A 449 -0.98 -24.55 -8.23
CA TRP A 449 -0.79 -23.57 -9.29
C TRP A 449 0.66 -23.51 -9.80
N GLY A 450 0.80 -23.39 -11.12
CA GLY A 450 2.05 -23.12 -11.84
C GLY A 450 1.93 -21.82 -12.62
N SER A 451 2.72 -20.81 -12.28
CA SER A 451 2.51 -19.43 -12.71
C SER A 451 3.80 -18.63 -12.84
N GLN A 452 4.06 -18.02 -14.00
CA GLN A 452 5.21 -17.13 -14.19
C GLN A 452 4.91 -15.67 -13.85
N SER A 453 3.71 -15.19 -14.24
CA SER A 453 3.27 -13.79 -14.08
C SER A 453 2.29 -13.57 -12.92
N GLY A 454 2.02 -14.63 -12.15
CA GLY A 454 1.07 -14.61 -11.03
C GLY A 454 -0.41 -14.74 -11.44
N THR A 455 -0.76 -14.94 -12.71
CA THR A 455 -2.18 -15.07 -13.14
C THR A 455 -2.83 -16.35 -12.61
N ALA A 456 -2.19 -17.50 -12.79
CA ALA A 456 -2.73 -18.78 -12.30
C ALA A 456 -2.79 -18.82 -10.76
N GLU A 457 -1.78 -18.25 -10.09
CA GLU A 457 -1.75 -18.05 -8.64
C GLU A 457 -2.98 -17.26 -8.15
N ARG A 458 -3.25 -16.09 -8.75
CA ARG A 458 -4.41 -15.26 -8.37
C ARG A 458 -5.73 -16.00 -8.55
N MET A 459 -5.88 -16.75 -9.64
CA MET A 459 -7.08 -17.55 -9.90
C MET A 459 -7.23 -18.69 -8.89
N ALA A 460 -6.14 -19.38 -8.54
CA ALA A 460 -6.16 -20.46 -7.56
C ALA A 460 -6.56 -19.98 -6.16
N ILE A 461 -5.97 -18.87 -5.69
CA ILE A 461 -6.30 -18.26 -4.39
C ILE A 461 -7.76 -17.80 -4.37
N ARG A 462 -8.23 -17.19 -5.47
CA ARG A 462 -9.63 -16.76 -5.61
C ARG A 462 -10.60 -17.94 -5.59
N LEU A 463 -10.29 -19.01 -6.31
CA LEU A 463 -11.10 -20.22 -6.31
C LEU A 463 -11.18 -20.83 -4.90
N ALA A 464 -10.06 -20.90 -4.17
CA ALA A 464 -10.04 -21.40 -2.80
C ALA A 464 -10.98 -20.60 -1.88
N LYS A 465 -10.94 -19.26 -1.96
CA LYS A 465 -11.81 -18.38 -1.17
C LYS A 465 -13.29 -18.58 -1.48
N GLU A 466 -13.65 -18.70 -2.77
CA GLU A 466 -15.04 -18.92 -3.16
C GLU A 466 -15.55 -20.31 -2.77
N CYS A 467 -14.72 -21.35 -2.87
CA CYS A 467 -15.08 -22.69 -2.41
C CYS A 467 -15.35 -22.71 -0.90
N HIS A 468 -14.58 -21.94 -0.12
CA HIS A 468 -14.84 -21.76 1.30
C HIS A 468 -16.17 -21.05 1.55
N GLN A 469 -16.41 -19.92 0.90
CA GLN A 469 -17.60 -19.08 1.13
C GLN A 469 -18.91 -19.71 0.67
N ARG A 470 -18.89 -20.45 -0.44
CA ARG A 470 -20.10 -21.03 -1.05
C ARG A 470 -20.41 -22.44 -0.60
N PHE A 471 -19.39 -23.23 -0.29
CA PHE A 471 -19.56 -24.66 0.01
C PHE A 471 -19.02 -25.05 1.38
N GLY A 472 -18.46 -24.11 2.15
CA GLY A 472 -17.88 -24.38 3.47
C GLY A 472 -16.61 -25.24 3.43
N LEU A 473 -16.00 -25.41 2.25
CA LEU A 473 -14.85 -26.29 2.06
C LEU A 473 -13.57 -25.64 2.61
N LYS A 474 -12.71 -26.44 3.24
CA LYS A 474 -11.36 -26.00 3.57
C LYS A 474 -10.44 -26.30 2.40
N VAL A 475 -9.92 -25.26 1.77
CA VAL A 475 -9.14 -25.36 0.54
C VAL A 475 -7.74 -24.79 0.74
N LEU A 476 -6.71 -25.54 0.33
CA LEU A 476 -5.33 -25.05 0.28
C LEU A 476 -4.98 -24.66 -1.15
N ALA A 477 -4.58 -23.41 -1.39
CA ALA A 477 -3.97 -23.00 -2.65
C ALA A 477 -2.45 -22.96 -2.49
N VAL A 478 -1.72 -23.78 -3.27
CA VAL A 478 -0.30 -24.04 -3.05
C VAL A 478 0.53 -23.93 -4.33
N ASP A 479 1.75 -23.40 -4.18
CA ASP A 479 2.76 -23.46 -5.25
C ASP A 479 3.19 -24.92 -5.43
N ALA A 480 3.20 -25.40 -6.68
CA ALA A 480 3.64 -26.76 -6.98
C ALA A 480 5.11 -27.02 -6.58
N SER A 481 5.98 -26.00 -6.53
CA SER A 481 7.40 -26.13 -6.19
C SER A 481 7.68 -26.27 -4.69
N ASP A 482 6.76 -25.83 -3.83
CA ASP A 482 6.94 -25.89 -2.37
C ASP A 482 6.90 -27.34 -1.86
N TYR A 483 6.14 -28.20 -2.55
CA TYR A 483 5.87 -29.58 -2.15
C TYR A 483 6.60 -30.59 -3.04
N GLU A 484 6.82 -31.79 -2.51
CA GLU A 484 7.44 -32.87 -3.27
C GLU A 484 6.40 -33.56 -4.19
N PRO A 485 6.61 -33.63 -5.52
CA PRO A 485 5.65 -34.19 -6.47
C PRO A 485 5.17 -35.62 -6.15
N SER A 486 6.08 -36.46 -5.63
CA SER A 486 5.82 -37.86 -5.27
C SER A 486 4.71 -38.00 -4.23
N THR A 487 4.55 -37.01 -3.36
CA THR A 487 3.60 -37.04 -2.23
C THR A 487 2.14 -36.86 -2.66
N ILE A 488 1.88 -36.43 -3.90
CA ILE A 488 0.53 -36.36 -4.47
C ILE A 488 -0.11 -37.75 -4.55
N ALA A 489 0.67 -38.81 -4.69
CA ALA A 489 0.19 -40.19 -4.67
C ALA A 489 -0.36 -40.64 -3.30
N GLN A 490 -0.04 -39.92 -2.24
CA GLN A 490 -0.49 -40.22 -0.87
C GLN A 490 -1.83 -39.52 -0.54
N ILE A 491 -2.37 -38.71 -1.45
CA ILE A 491 -3.66 -38.03 -1.25
C ILE A 491 -4.79 -39.04 -1.36
N THR A 492 -5.55 -39.20 -0.27
CA THR A 492 -6.67 -40.15 -0.22
C THR A 492 -7.80 -39.82 -1.21
N ALA A 493 -8.52 -40.85 -1.69
CA ALA A 493 -9.66 -40.70 -2.61
C ALA A 493 -10.85 -39.84 -2.10
N SER A 494 -10.84 -39.48 -0.82
CA SER A 494 -11.81 -38.58 -0.18
C SER A 494 -11.56 -37.10 -0.47
N LYS A 495 -10.34 -36.76 -0.88
CA LYS A 495 -9.89 -35.39 -1.11
C LYS A 495 -9.88 -35.05 -2.61
N LEU A 496 -10.04 -33.77 -2.92
CA LEU A 496 -10.08 -33.28 -4.30
C LEU A 496 -8.81 -32.51 -4.64
N CYS A 497 -8.36 -32.62 -5.89
CA CYS A 497 -7.24 -31.84 -6.40
C CYS A 497 -7.64 -30.98 -7.60
N ILE A 498 -7.13 -29.76 -7.69
CA ILE A 498 -7.28 -28.90 -8.87
C ILE A 498 -5.91 -28.44 -9.33
N PHE A 499 -5.63 -28.51 -10.62
CA PHE A 499 -4.39 -28.05 -11.23
C PHE A 499 -4.64 -26.83 -12.12
N LEU A 500 -4.02 -25.69 -11.79
CA LEU A 500 -4.02 -24.48 -12.62
C LEU A 500 -2.59 -24.25 -13.15
N ALA A 501 -2.39 -24.35 -14.47
CA ALA A 501 -1.05 -24.21 -15.04
C ALA A 501 -1.02 -23.22 -16.21
N SER A 502 -0.06 -22.29 -16.19
CA SER A 502 0.25 -21.44 -17.34
C SER A 502 1.28 -22.09 -18.26
N THR A 503 1.07 -21.98 -19.56
CA THR A 503 2.08 -22.31 -20.58
C THR A 503 2.97 -21.11 -20.87
N PHE A 504 4.29 -21.31 -20.96
CA PHE A 504 5.25 -20.25 -21.23
C PHE A 504 6.15 -20.58 -22.43
N GLY A 505 6.68 -19.54 -23.08
CA GLY A 505 7.65 -19.69 -24.17
C GLY A 505 7.14 -20.54 -25.33
N GLU A 506 7.88 -21.60 -25.66
CA GLU A 506 7.61 -22.52 -26.78
C GLU A 506 6.83 -23.77 -26.31
N GLY A 507 5.98 -23.63 -25.30
CA GLY A 507 5.20 -24.75 -24.73
C GLY A 507 5.74 -25.33 -23.43
N ASP A 508 6.66 -24.63 -22.78
CA ASP A 508 7.32 -25.06 -21.54
C ASP A 508 6.49 -24.75 -20.29
N PRO A 509 6.62 -25.55 -19.21
CA PRO A 509 6.04 -25.24 -17.91
C PRO A 509 6.65 -23.96 -17.32
N SER A 510 5.91 -23.32 -16.41
CA SER A 510 6.45 -22.26 -15.56
C SER A 510 7.59 -22.79 -14.68
N ASP A 511 8.51 -21.91 -14.27
CA ASP A 511 9.70 -22.29 -13.49
C ASP A 511 9.32 -23.05 -12.21
N ASN A 512 8.21 -22.66 -11.56
CA ASN A 512 7.71 -23.27 -10.34
C ASN A 512 6.97 -24.61 -10.57
N LEU A 513 6.56 -24.92 -11.81
CA LEU A 513 5.93 -26.19 -12.16
C LEU A 513 6.93 -27.20 -12.72
N HIS A 514 8.16 -26.79 -13.03
CA HIS A 514 9.16 -27.62 -13.71
C HIS A 514 9.46 -28.94 -12.97
N GLY A 515 9.63 -28.91 -11.65
CA GLY A 515 9.91 -30.14 -10.88
C GLY A 515 8.75 -31.15 -10.90
N PHE A 516 7.51 -30.66 -10.85
CA PHE A 516 6.32 -31.51 -11.01
C PHE A 516 6.20 -32.07 -12.42
N TRP A 517 6.50 -31.24 -13.43
CA TRP A 517 6.52 -31.64 -14.83
C TRP A 517 7.53 -32.77 -15.11
N GLU A 518 8.76 -32.65 -14.61
CA GLU A 518 9.80 -33.67 -14.78
C GLU A 518 9.37 -35.00 -14.14
N TRP A 519 8.83 -34.93 -12.91
CA TRP A 519 8.34 -36.12 -12.22
C TRP A 519 7.23 -36.86 -12.99
N LEU A 520 6.30 -36.15 -13.62
CA LEU A 520 5.28 -36.75 -14.49
C LEU A 520 5.87 -37.45 -15.72
N HIS A 521 7.06 -37.05 -16.17
CA HIS A 521 7.75 -37.68 -17.30
C HIS A 521 8.56 -38.91 -16.89
N THR A 522 9.16 -38.89 -15.69
CA THR A 522 10.01 -39.98 -15.19
C THR A 522 9.23 -41.12 -14.54
N THR A 523 8.02 -40.85 -14.03
CA THR A 523 7.22 -41.85 -13.32
C THR A 523 6.53 -42.79 -14.30
N SER A 524 6.67 -44.10 -14.10
CA SER A 524 6.17 -45.15 -15.01
C SER A 524 5.17 -46.13 -14.38
N ASP A 525 4.87 -45.99 -13.08
CA ASP A 525 3.86 -46.80 -12.38
C ASP A 525 2.46 -46.14 -12.44
N LYS A 526 1.41 -46.79 -11.92
CA LYS A 526 0.08 -46.16 -11.71
C LYS A 526 -0.16 -45.72 -10.25
N PRO A 527 0.65 -44.82 -9.67
CA PRO A 527 0.55 -44.47 -8.26
C PRO A 527 -0.65 -43.56 -7.94
N LEU A 528 -1.37 -43.04 -8.95
CA LEU A 528 -2.42 -42.03 -8.76
C LEU A 528 -3.84 -42.59 -8.90
N ALA A 529 -4.05 -43.89 -8.75
CA ALA A 529 -5.35 -44.55 -8.94
C ALA A 529 -6.49 -43.97 -8.07
N GLU A 530 -6.16 -43.46 -6.89
CA GLU A 530 -7.13 -42.87 -5.96
C GLU A 530 -7.38 -41.37 -6.20
N LEU A 531 -6.56 -40.71 -7.01
CA LEU A 531 -6.58 -39.26 -7.18
C LEU A 531 -7.73 -38.82 -8.09
N LYS A 532 -8.63 -37.99 -7.55
CA LYS A 532 -9.66 -37.29 -8.32
C LYS A 532 -9.26 -35.85 -8.54
N TYR A 533 -9.32 -35.38 -9.79
CA TYR A 533 -8.85 -34.05 -10.11
C TYR A 533 -9.69 -33.28 -11.13
N MET A 534 -9.49 -31.96 -11.15
CA MET A 534 -9.93 -31.03 -12.19
C MET A 534 -8.73 -30.21 -12.66
N ALA A 535 -8.78 -29.71 -13.90
CA ALA A 535 -7.64 -29.01 -14.49
C ALA A 535 -8.08 -27.78 -15.30
N PHE A 536 -7.29 -26.72 -15.23
CA PHE A 536 -7.48 -25.49 -15.98
C PHE A 536 -6.14 -24.95 -16.49
N GLY A 537 -6.05 -24.73 -17.79
CA GLY A 537 -4.87 -24.18 -18.45
C GLY A 537 -5.01 -22.70 -18.77
N LEU A 538 -3.93 -21.97 -18.59
CA LEU A 538 -3.78 -20.62 -19.11
C LEU A 538 -2.80 -20.65 -20.29
N GLY A 539 -3.27 -20.24 -21.46
CA GLY A 539 -2.49 -20.20 -22.68
C GLY A 539 -2.93 -19.06 -23.59
N ASN A 540 -2.30 -18.96 -24.75
CA ASN A 540 -2.59 -17.91 -25.73
C ASN A 540 -2.45 -18.51 -27.12
N SER A 541 -3.52 -18.47 -27.92
CA SER A 541 -3.58 -19.08 -29.25
C SER A 541 -2.72 -18.36 -30.30
N ASN A 542 -2.23 -17.15 -29.99
CA ASN A 542 -1.20 -16.50 -30.80
C ASN A 542 0.15 -17.23 -30.76
N TYR A 543 0.36 -18.10 -29.77
CA TYR A 543 1.57 -18.93 -29.67
C TYR A 543 1.30 -20.32 -30.26
N LYS A 544 2.34 -20.90 -30.88
CA LYS A 544 2.25 -22.22 -31.53
C LYS A 544 1.79 -23.33 -30.58
N HIS A 545 2.29 -23.31 -29.35
CA HIS A 545 2.03 -24.32 -28.33
C HIS A 545 0.92 -23.89 -27.38
N TYR A 546 -0.31 -23.78 -27.91
CA TYR A 546 -1.47 -23.32 -27.15
C TYR A 546 -1.85 -24.28 -26.03
N ASN A 547 -1.73 -23.83 -24.78
CA ASN A 547 -2.07 -24.59 -23.55
C ASN A 547 -1.35 -25.96 -23.44
N GLU A 548 -0.17 -26.09 -24.03
CA GLU A 548 0.57 -27.36 -24.10
C GLU A 548 0.81 -27.97 -22.71
N VAL A 549 1.16 -27.12 -21.74
CA VAL A 549 1.52 -27.59 -20.39
C VAL A 549 0.35 -28.31 -19.72
N ILE A 550 -0.83 -27.70 -19.66
CA ILE A 550 -1.95 -28.36 -18.99
C ILE A 550 -2.37 -29.63 -19.72
N LYS A 551 -2.25 -29.66 -21.06
CA LYS A 551 -2.61 -30.82 -21.88
C LYS A 551 -1.73 -32.01 -21.54
N VAL A 552 -0.42 -31.80 -21.50
CA VAL A 552 0.55 -32.83 -21.11
C VAL A 552 0.34 -33.25 -19.65
N VAL A 553 0.13 -32.30 -18.72
CA VAL A 553 -0.17 -32.64 -17.31
C VAL A 553 -1.38 -33.56 -17.22
N VAL A 554 -2.47 -33.23 -17.90
CA VAL A 554 -3.71 -34.03 -17.92
C VAL A 554 -3.47 -35.41 -18.55
N GLU A 555 -2.76 -35.47 -19.67
CA GLU A 555 -2.41 -36.72 -20.34
C GLU A 555 -1.61 -37.64 -19.41
N ARG A 556 -0.58 -37.11 -18.75
CA ARG A 556 0.28 -37.88 -17.83
C ARG A 556 -0.48 -38.27 -16.55
N LEU A 557 -1.29 -37.39 -15.96
CA LEU A 557 -2.11 -37.72 -14.79
C LEU A 557 -3.06 -38.90 -15.08
N ASN A 558 -3.73 -38.87 -16.24
CA ASN A 558 -4.60 -39.97 -16.67
C ASN A 558 -3.81 -41.26 -16.92
N ALA A 559 -2.62 -41.18 -17.54
CA ALA A 559 -1.76 -42.33 -17.77
C ALA A 559 -1.28 -43.00 -16.45
N LEU A 560 -1.04 -42.18 -15.41
CA LEU A 560 -0.66 -42.62 -14.06
C LEU A 560 -1.85 -43.12 -13.20
N GLY A 561 -3.07 -43.14 -13.76
CA GLY A 561 -4.26 -43.72 -13.14
C GLY A 561 -5.22 -42.73 -12.45
N ALA A 562 -4.95 -41.42 -12.49
CA ALA A 562 -5.85 -40.43 -11.90
C ALA A 562 -7.17 -40.30 -12.67
N HIS A 563 -8.22 -39.87 -11.98
CA HIS A 563 -9.57 -39.71 -12.52
C HIS A 563 -9.98 -38.24 -12.63
N ALA A 564 -10.16 -37.76 -13.86
CA ALA A 564 -10.68 -36.42 -14.11
C ALA A 564 -12.21 -36.34 -13.87
N LEU A 565 -12.64 -35.37 -13.06
CA LEU A 565 -14.08 -35.14 -12.75
C LEU A 565 -14.78 -34.22 -13.75
N LEU A 566 -14.01 -33.36 -14.41
CA LEU A 566 -14.48 -32.36 -15.36
C LEU A 566 -13.52 -32.31 -16.56
N SER A 567 -14.03 -31.94 -17.73
CA SER A 567 -13.17 -31.64 -18.88
C SER A 567 -12.23 -30.47 -18.56
N THR A 568 -11.00 -30.57 -19.05
CA THR A 568 -9.97 -29.54 -18.85
C THR A 568 -10.43 -28.21 -19.44
N GLY A 569 -10.48 -27.16 -18.64
CA GLY A 569 -10.72 -25.80 -19.14
C GLY A 569 -9.45 -25.23 -19.77
N LEU A 570 -9.60 -24.50 -20.88
CA LEU A 570 -8.48 -23.90 -21.61
C LEU A 570 -8.78 -22.42 -21.82
N ALA A 571 -8.07 -21.55 -21.12
CA ALA A 571 -8.15 -20.11 -21.35
C ALA A 571 -7.29 -19.69 -22.54
N ASP A 572 -7.86 -18.80 -23.36
CA ASP A 572 -7.15 -18.10 -24.43
C ASP A 572 -6.99 -16.61 -24.12
N ASP A 573 -5.74 -16.19 -23.95
CA ASP A 573 -5.35 -14.80 -23.73
C ASP A 573 -5.19 -13.99 -25.02
N ALA A 574 -5.36 -14.60 -26.21
CA ALA A 574 -5.16 -13.92 -27.49
C ALA A 574 -6.04 -12.67 -27.68
N GLN A 575 -7.24 -12.69 -27.10
CA GLN A 575 -8.20 -11.58 -27.10
C GLN A 575 -8.45 -11.02 -25.69
N GLY A 576 -7.62 -11.39 -24.71
CA GLY A 576 -7.80 -11.00 -23.31
C GLY A 576 -9.04 -11.60 -22.63
N GLU A 577 -9.56 -12.72 -23.14
CA GLU A 577 -10.76 -13.40 -22.61
C GLU A 577 -10.44 -14.43 -21.51
N THR A 578 -9.20 -14.44 -21.01
CA THR A 578 -8.73 -15.35 -19.96
C THR A 578 -9.66 -15.40 -18.73
N GLU A 579 -10.14 -14.25 -18.28
CA GLU A 579 -11.07 -14.17 -17.14
C GLU A 579 -12.45 -14.76 -17.44
N GLU A 580 -12.99 -14.57 -18.66
CA GLU A 580 -14.30 -15.12 -19.01
C GLU A 580 -14.24 -16.65 -19.15
N HIS A 581 -13.18 -17.18 -19.77
CA HIS A 581 -12.95 -18.62 -19.83
C HIS A 581 -12.80 -19.24 -18.44
N TYR A 582 -12.12 -18.55 -17.52
CA TYR A 582 -12.01 -18.97 -16.13
C TYR A 582 -13.38 -18.97 -15.43
N LEU A 583 -14.19 -17.91 -15.59
CA LEU A 583 -15.53 -17.84 -15.00
C LEU A 583 -16.45 -18.95 -15.53
N GLU A 584 -16.45 -19.21 -16.83
CA GLU A 584 -17.23 -20.30 -17.43
C GLU A 584 -16.82 -21.68 -16.91
N TRP A 585 -15.51 -21.93 -16.77
CA TRP A 585 -15.01 -23.16 -16.20
C TRP A 585 -15.33 -23.29 -14.71
N LYS A 586 -15.18 -22.20 -13.94
CA LYS A 586 -15.51 -22.15 -12.51
C LYS A 586 -16.98 -22.48 -12.24
N GLU A 587 -17.91 -21.96 -13.03
CA GLU A 587 -19.33 -22.31 -12.90
C GLU A 587 -19.59 -23.81 -13.14
N LYS A 588 -18.86 -24.44 -14.07
CA LYS A 588 -18.92 -25.90 -14.28
C LYS A 588 -18.33 -26.69 -13.10
N VAL A 589 -17.27 -26.17 -12.46
CA VAL A 589 -16.73 -26.74 -11.21
C VAL A 589 -17.80 -26.71 -10.12
N PHE A 590 -18.47 -25.57 -9.92
CA PHE A 590 -19.54 -25.42 -8.93
C PHE A 590 -20.78 -26.26 -9.27
N GLU A 591 -21.12 -26.43 -10.55
CA GLU A 591 -22.14 -27.40 -10.98
C GLU A 591 -21.75 -28.85 -10.65
N THR A 592 -20.49 -29.22 -10.85
CA THR A 592 -19.96 -30.55 -10.48
C THR A 592 -20.04 -30.78 -8.98
N PHE A 593 -19.75 -29.74 -8.17
CA PHE A 593 -19.87 -29.81 -6.70
C PHE A 593 -21.30 -30.08 -6.25
N ARG A 594 -22.28 -29.44 -6.89
CA ARG A 594 -23.70 -29.63 -6.59
C ARG A 594 -24.23 -30.98 -7.04
N THR A 595 -23.88 -31.40 -8.26
CA THR A 595 -24.51 -32.55 -8.93
C THR A 595 -23.81 -33.87 -8.65
N GLN A 596 -22.48 -33.92 -8.78
CA GLN A 596 -21.71 -35.16 -8.64
C GLN A 596 -21.23 -35.41 -7.22
N LEU A 597 -20.93 -34.34 -6.47
CA LEU A 597 -20.35 -34.43 -5.13
C LEU A 597 -21.36 -34.13 -4.01
N GLY A 598 -22.55 -33.61 -4.34
CA GLY A 598 -23.65 -33.41 -3.41
C GLY A 598 -23.44 -32.30 -2.37
N TYR A 599 -22.58 -31.31 -2.66
CA TYR A 599 -22.38 -30.16 -1.77
C TYR A 599 -23.54 -29.16 -1.88
N THR A 600 -23.93 -28.60 -0.73
CA THR A 600 -24.93 -27.53 -0.64
C THR A 600 -24.27 -26.17 -0.89
N GLU A 601 -24.78 -25.41 -1.86
CA GLU A 601 -24.33 -24.04 -2.12
C GLU A 601 -25.07 -23.06 -1.19
N SER A 602 -24.31 -22.22 -0.49
CA SER A 602 -24.81 -21.06 0.25
C SER A 602 -24.56 -19.77 -0.51
N ASP A 603 -25.41 -18.77 -0.28
CA ASP A 603 -25.19 -17.42 -0.82
C ASP A 603 -23.83 -16.87 -0.34
N PRO A 604 -22.95 -16.41 -1.25
CA PRO A 604 -21.63 -15.92 -0.87
C PRO A 604 -21.76 -14.62 -0.06
N VAL A 605 -21.40 -14.68 1.22
CA VAL A 605 -21.28 -13.50 2.08
C VAL A 605 -19.83 -13.01 2.06
N TYR A 606 -19.62 -11.70 1.95
CA TYR A 606 -18.28 -11.14 2.02
C TYR A 606 -17.65 -11.33 3.39
N GLU A 607 -16.54 -12.08 3.40
CA GLU A 607 -15.64 -12.21 4.55
C GLU A 607 -14.33 -11.46 4.27
N PRO A 608 -14.00 -10.44 5.08
CA PRO A 608 -12.79 -9.65 4.88
C PRO A 608 -11.55 -10.46 5.28
N SER A 609 -10.57 -10.51 4.40
CA SER A 609 -9.21 -10.99 4.71
C SER A 609 -8.36 -9.88 5.36
N LEU A 610 -8.74 -8.61 5.11
CA LEU A 610 -8.06 -7.43 5.63
C LEU A 610 -8.95 -6.66 6.60
N LYS A 611 -8.36 -6.16 7.68
CA LYS A 611 -8.98 -5.20 8.59
C LYS A 611 -8.47 -3.81 8.31
N VAL A 612 -9.37 -2.93 7.89
CA VAL A 612 -9.10 -1.50 7.70
C VAL A 612 -9.81 -0.71 8.79
N PHE A 613 -9.08 0.11 9.53
CA PHE A 613 -9.67 0.99 10.54
C PHE A 613 -8.99 2.35 10.55
N GLU A 614 -9.75 3.36 10.93
CA GLU A 614 -9.27 4.73 11.09
C GLU A 614 -8.61 4.90 12.46
N ASP A 615 -7.47 5.61 12.48
CA ASP A 615 -6.72 5.92 13.70
C ASP A 615 -6.31 7.40 13.72
N GLU A 616 -7.19 8.25 14.26
CA GLU A 616 -6.93 9.68 14.47
C GLU A 616 -5.80 9.97 15.47
N SER A 617 -5.23 8.96 16.14
CA SER A 617 -4.10 9.17 17.04
C SER A 617 -2.76 9.33 16.31
N LEU A 618 -2.70 8.98 15.02
CA LEU A 618 -1.51 9.09 14.18
C LEU A 618 -1.34 10.50 13.64
N GLU A 619 -0.10 11.01 13.69
CA GLU A 619 0.25 12.30 13.09
C GLU A 619 0.62 12.12 11.61
N LEU A 620 0.44 13.19 10.80
CA LEU A 620 0.76 13.15 9.37
C LEU A 620 2.18 12.64 9.09
N ILE A 621 3.18 12.96 9.93
CA ILE A 621 4.57 12.55 9.69
C ILE A 621 4.81 11.04 9.74
N ASP A 622 3.93 10.29 10.42
CA ASP A 622 4.05 8.84 10.58
C ASP A 622 3.28 8.06 9.49
N LEU A 623 2.60 8.76 8.58
CA LEU A 623 1.82 8.15 7.50
C LEU A 623 2.65 8.00 6.22
N ASN A 624 2.32 6.98 5.44
CA ASN A 624 2.80 6.84 4.07
C ASN A 624 1.88 7.65 3.14
N HIS A 625 2.41 8.64 2.43
CA HIS A 625 1.57 9.60 1.69
C HIS A 625 1.41 9.33 0.19
N GLY A 626 1.98 8.25 -0.34
CA GLY A 626 1.92 7.94 -1.78
C GLY A 626 3.29 7.66 -2.39
N VAL A 627 4.35 7.61 -1.59
CA VAL A 627 5.66 7.12 -2.02
C VAL A 627 5.51 5.62 -2.31
N PRO A 628 5.83 5.15 -3.52
CA PRO A 628 5.66 3.73 -3.86
C PRO A 628 6.38 2.80 -2.89
N ALA A 629 5.72 1.71 -2.52
CA ALA A 629 6.30 0.70 -1.64
C ALA A 629 7.45 -0.02 -2.35
N GLU A 630 8.64 -0.07 -1.74
CA GLU A 630 9.63 -1.07 -2.15
C GLU A 630 9.15 -2.44 -1.68
N LYS A 631 9.07 -3.42 -2.59
CA LYS A 631 8.85 -4.82 -2.20
C LYS A 631 9.99 -5.22 -1.26
N THR A 632 9.73 -5.31 0.03
CA THR A 632 10.63 -5.82 1.07
C THR A 632 10.79 -7.35 1.02
N SER A 633 10.33 -8.01 -0.05
CA SER A 633 10.60 -9.43 -0.27
C SER A 633 12.07 -9.64 -0.67
N ASP A 634 12.77 -10.44 0.13
CA ASP A 634 14.12 -10.96 -0.03
C ASP A 634 14.93 -10.44 -1.22
N ARG A 635 15.97 -9.66 -0.90
CA ARG A 635 17.02 -9.18 -1.81
C ARG A 635 17.64 -10.24 -2.74
N LYS A 636 17.39 -11.53 -2.52
CA LYS A 636 17.86 -12.63 -3.35
C LYS A 636 17.12 -12.75 -4.70
N THR A 637 15.87 -12.32 -4.82
CA THR A 637 15.08 -12.50 -6.06
C THR A 637 15.02 -11.25 -6.96
N ASN A 638 15.32 -10.05 -6.45
CA ASN A 638 15.15 -8.78 -7.17
C ASN A 638 16.45 -8.21 -7.81
N SER A 639 17.39 -9.06 -8.23
CA SER A 639 18.75 -8.65 -8.67
C SER A 639 18.82 -7.72 -9.91
N GLY A 640 17.68 -7.52 -10.60
CA GLY A 640 17.56 -6.72 -11.82
C GLY A 640 16.94 -5.33 -11.69
N MET A 641 16.38 -4.95 -10.53
CA MET A 641 15.64 -3.68 -10.35
C MET A 641 16.35 -2.74 -9.37
N SER A 642 16.36 -1.43 -9.65
CA SER A 642 16.81 -0.42 -8.69
C SER A 642 15.74 -0.09 -7.65
N ALA A 643 16.13 0.59 -6.59
CA ALA A 643 15.21 1.32 -5.70
C ALA A 643 14.35 2.31 -6.49
N VAL A 644 13.22 2.71 -5.90
CA VAL A 644 12.34 3.74 -6.46
C VAL A 644 12.83 5.12 -6.02
N TYR A 645 13.03 6.01 -6.98
CA TYR A 645 13.49 7.37 -6.75
C TYR A 645 12.45 8.38 -7.25
N SER A 646 12.36 9.54 -6.57
CA SER A 646 11.74 10.74 -7.16
C SER A 646 12.80 11.39 -8.03
N LEU A 647 12.56 11.49 -9.35
CA LEU A 647 13.54 11.98 -10.32
C LEU A 647 12.98 13.17 -11.10
N PRO A 648 13.76 14.26 -11.28
CA PRO A 648 13.31 15.42 -12.02
C PRO A 648 13.24 15.14 -13.51
N VAL A 649 12.19 15.66 -14.16
CA VAL A 649 12.07 15.69 -15.61
C VAL A 649 12.65 17.01 -16.11
N ARG A 650 13.71 16.92 -16.93
CA ARG A 650 14.43 18.12 -17.41
C ARG A 650 13.89 18.67 -18.71
N ASN A 651 13.52 17.79 -19.63
CA ASN A 651 13.14 18.18 -20.98
C ASN A 651 11.97 17.32 -21.46
N THR A 652 10.99 17.96 -22.09
CA THR A 652 9.85 17.30 -22.71
C THR A 652 9.57 17.91 -24.07
N ARG A 653 9.05 17.11 -24.99
CA ARG A 653 8.54 17.62 -26.28
C ARG A 653 7.56 16.65 -26.93
N GLU A 654 6.72 17.20 -27.80
CA GLU A 654 5.88 16.43 -28.71
C GLU A 654 6.72 15.86 -29.87
N LEU A 655 6.52 14.59 -30.20
CA LEU A 655 7.19 13.93 -31.32
C LEU A 655 6.31 13.84 -32.58
N PHE A 656 4.99 13.94 -32.43
CA PHE A 656 4.10 14.02 -33.59
C PHE A 656 4.06 15.45 -34.12
N GLN A 657 4.13 15.58 -35.45
CA GLN A 657 4.12 16.88 -36.13
C GLN A 657 2.70 17.47 -36.15
N VAL A 658 1.68 16.60 -36.20
CA VAL A 658 0.26 16.95 -36.13
C VAL A 658 -0.36 16.23 -34.93
N SER A 659 -0.80 16.99 -33.92
CA SER A 659 -1.22 16.45 -32.62
C SER A 659 -2.71 16.63 -32.33
N GLU A 660 -3.59 16.64 -33.34
CA GLU A 660 -5.04 16.89 -33.12
C GLU A 660 -5.75 15.74 -32.40
N HIS A 661 -5.29 14.50 -32.62
CA HIS A 661 -6.00 13.31 -32.15
C HIS A 661 -5.09 12.27 -31.48
N ARG A 662 -3.78 12.45 -31.53
CA ARG A 662 -2.79 11.54 -30.95
C ARG A 662 -1.58 12.34 -30.51
N ASN A 663 -0.91 11.86 -29.47
CA ASN A 663 0.31 12.45 -28.95
C ASN A 663 1.37 11.37 -28.76
N CYS A 664 2.63 11.74 -28.92
CA CYS A 664 3.78 10.93 -28.53
C CYS A 664 4.82 11.82 -27.86
N ILE A 665 5.07 11.50 -26.59
CA ILE A 665 5.88 12.30 -25.68
C ILE A 665 7.31 11.79 -25.71
N HIS A 666 8.25 12.72 -25.89
CA HIS A 666 9.62 12.53 -25.48
C HIS A 666 9.82 13.16 -24.10
N MET A 667 10.45 12.44 -23.18
CA MET A 667 10.69 12.89 -21.82
C MET A 667 12.09 12.50 -21.37
N GLU A 668 12.87 13.44 -20.85
CA GLU A 668 14.20 13.20 -20.30
C GLU A 668 14.18 13.28 -18.76
N VAL A 669 14.55 12.16 -18.13
CA VAL A 669 14.56 11.98 -16.68
C VAL A 669 16.01 12.03 -16.20
N ASP A 670 16.31 12.93 -15.26
CA ASP A 670 17.66 13.17 -14.77
C ASP A 670 18.00 12.34 -13.54
N PHE A 671 19.18 11.70 -13.57
CA PHE A 671 19.72 10.84 -12.53
C PHE A 671 20.87 11.51 -11.76
N SER A 672 21.17 12.78 -12.03
CA SER A 672 22.32 13.48 -11.44
C SER A 672 22.28 13.54 -9.91
N GLU A 673 21.08 13.64 -9.33
CA GLU A 673 20.87 13.65 -7.86
C GLU A 673 21.17 12.30 -7.19
N HIS A 674 21.18 11.20 -7.98
CA HIS A 674 21.36 9.83 -7.50
C HIS A 674 22.52 9.14 -8.25
N PRO A 675 23.78 9.43 -7.89
CA PRO A 675 24.96 8.89 -8.59
C PRO A 675 25.03 7.35 -8.65
N GLU A 676 24.40 6.68 -7.69
CA GLU A 676 24.23 5.23 -7.60
C GLU A 676 23.27 4.65 -8.65
N LEU A 677 22.32 5.45 -9.15
CA LEU A 677 21.39 5.03 -10.18
C LEU A 677 22.11 5.03 -11.53
N LYS A 678 22.27 3.83 -12.09
CA LYS A 678 22.94 3.59 -13.36
C LYS A 678 22.03 2.75 -14.24
N TYR A 679 21.99 3.09 -15.53
CA TYR A 679 21.34 2.30 -16.55
C TYR A 679 22.34 1.95 -17.65
N LYS A 680 22.05 0.89 -18.38
CA LYS A 680 22.73 0.56 -19.63
C LYS A 680 21.78 0.77 -20.79
N THR A 681 22.34 1.09 -21.95
CA THR A 681 21.59 1.21 -23.20
C THR A 681 20.76 -0.04 -23.47
N GLY A 682 19.47 0.14 -23.77
CA GLY A 682 18.49 -0.94 -23.92
C GLY A 682 17.87 -1.46 -22.60
N ASP A 683 18.15 -0.84 -21.45
CA ASP A 683 17.38 -1.06 -20.23
C ASP A 683 16.00 -0.37 -20.29
N HIS A 684 15.14 -0.66 -19.32
CA HIS A 684 13.82 -0.06 -19.19
C HIS A 684 13.74 0.87 -17.99
N LEU A 685 12.91 1.90 -18.09
CA LEU A 685 12.53 2.75 -16.96
C LEU A 685 11.09 2.45 -16.57
N GLY A 686 10.88 2.02 -15.33
CA GLY A 686 9.56 1.80 -14.75
C GLY A 686 9.06 3.08 -14.08
N VAL A 687 8.07 3.73 -14.69
CA VAL A 687 7.43 4.96 -14.18
C VAL A 687 6.19 4.59 -13.37
N TRP A 688 6.09 5.12 -12.15
CA TRP A 688 4.94 4.93 -11.27
C TRP A 688 3.90 6.01 -11.55
N PRO A 689 2.71 5.65 -12.04
CA PRO A 689 1.70 6.64 -12.38
C PRO A 689 0.87 7.06 -11.14
N ILE A 690 0.07 8.11 -11.32
CA ILE A 690 -0.85 8.64 -10.32
C ILE A 690 -2.25 8.64 -10.93
N ASN A 691 -3.26 8.29 -10.15
CA ASN A 691 -4.65 8.35 -10.61
C ASN A 691 -5.11 9.81 -10.82
N PRO A 692 -5.96 10.07 -11.82
CA PRO A 692 -6.53 11.40 -12.00
C PRO A 692 -7.50 11.75 -10.86
N ASP A 693 -7.42 12.99 -10.37
CA ASP A 693 -8.26 13.48 -9.26
C ASP A 693 -9.75 13.34 -9.56
N VAL A 694 -10.13 13.47 -10.83
CA VAL A 694 -11.53 13.35 -11.27
C VAL A 694 -12.11 11.97 -10.93
N GLU A 695 -11.34 10.90 -11.13
CA GLU A 695 -11.80 9.53 -10.86
C GLU A 695 -11.69 9.18 -9.36
N VAL A 696 -10.64 9.66 -8.68
CA VAL A 696 -10.49 9.49 -7.22
C VAL A 696 -11.63 10.19 -6.48
N ASN A 697 -11.91 11.45 -6.81
CA ASN A 697 -12.99 12.23 -6.20
C ASN A 697 -14.37 11.64 -6.55
N ARG A 698 -14.55 11.06 -7.75
CA ARG A 698 -15.79 10.36 -8.11
C ARG A 698 -16.01 9.17 -7.18
N LEU A 699 -15.01 8.31 -7.01
CA LEU A 699 -15.11 7.14 -6.13
C LEU A 699 -15.36 7.55 -4.67
N LEU A 700 -14.63 8.53 -4.15
CA LEU A 700 -14.84 9.04 -2.79
C LEU A 700 -16.25 9.59 -2.57
N ARG A 701 -16.81 10.28 -3.57
CA ARG A 701 -18.18 10.83 -3.50
C ARG A 701 -19.22 9.72 -3.44
N VAL A 702 -19.12 8.72 -4.31
CA VAL A 702 -20.09 7.62 -4.41
C VAL A 702 -20.10 6.74 -3.15
N LEU A 703 -18.95 6.64 -2.47
CA LEU A 703 -18.79 5.92 -1.20
C LEU A 703 -19.09 6.77 0.05
N GLU A 704 -19.43 8.06 -0.10
CA GLU A 704 -19.61 9.00 1.03
C GLU A 704 -18.35 9.26 1.89
N LEU A 705 -17.16 9.15 1.31
CA LEU A 705 -15.88 9.23 2.04
C LEU A 705 -15.13 10.55 1.86
N THR A 706 -15.70 11.52 1.13
CA THR A 706 -15.04 12.79 0.80
C THR A 706 -14.55 13.56 2.02
N SER A 707 -15.35 13.65 3.09
CA SER A 707 -14.99 14.36 4.33
C SER A 707 -13.93 13.63 5.15
N ARG A 708 -13.77 12.32 4.93
CA ARG A 708 -12.87 11.43 5.67
C ARG A 708 -11.56 11.16 4.94
N ARG A 709 -11.35 11.76 3.75
CA ARG A 709 -10.21 11.43 2.87
C ARG A 709 -8.82 11.58 3.50
N GLN A 710 -8.68 12.49 4.47
CA GLN A 710 -7.42 12.77 5.17
C GLN A 710 -7.29 12.05 6.53
N ILE A 711 -8.30 11.30 6.96
CA ILE A 711 -8.24 10.55 8.21
C ILE A 711 -7.21 9.41 8.04
N PRO A 712 -6.26 9.24 8.97
CA PRO A 712 -5.32 8.13 8.91
C PRO A 712 -6.01 6.78 9.00
N ILE A 713 -5.61 5.84 8.15
CA ILE A 713 -6.08 4.47 8.12
C ILE A 713 -4.92 3.49 8.30
N THR A 714 -5.18 2.43 9.07
CA THR A 714 -4.29 1.29 9.25
C THR A 714 -4.92 0.04 8.65
N ILE A 715 -4.11 -0.74 7.93
CA ILE A 715 -4.52 -1.95 7.23
C ILE A 715 -3.75 -3.12 7.85
N LEU A 716 -4.46 -4.08 8.40
CA LEU A 716 -3.91 -5.28 9.01
C LEU A 716 -4.43 -6.51 8.28
N SER A 717 -3.61 -7.55 8.17
CA SER A 717 -4.11 -8.86 7.77
C SER A 717 -4.85 -9.52 8.92
N LEU A 718 -5.98 -10.18 8.61
CA LEU A 718 -6.69 -11.05 9.55
C LEU A 718 -6.20 -12.51 9.47
N GLU A 719 -5.58 -12.87 8.35
CA GLU A 719 -5.09 -14.22 8.06
C GLU A 719 -3.55 -14.22 8.04
N GLU A 720 -2.90 -15.26 8.58
CA GLU A 720 -1.44 -15.35 8.65
C GLU A 720 -0.78 -15.41 7.26
N ASP A 721 -1.47 -15.98 6.27
CA ASP A 721 -0.96 -16.18 4.92
C ASP A 721 -1.16 -14.95 4.01
N VAL A 722 -2.04 -14.02 4.38
CA VAL A 722 -2.35 -12.83 3.57
C VAL A 722 -1.39 -11.69 3.95
N LYS A 723 -0.54 -11.29 3.02
CA LYS A 723 0.36 -10.13 3.21
C LYS A 723 -0.29 -8.85 2.70
N VAL A 724 -0.24 -7.78 3.52
CA VAL A 724 -0.69 -6.44 3.12
C VAL A 724 0.24 -5.92 2.01
N LYS A 725 -0.32 -5.65 0.82
CA LYS A 725 0.44 -5.30 -0.39
C LYS A 725 0.66 -3.79 -0.58
N VAL A 726 0.06 -2.96 0.27
CA VAL A 726 0.14 -1.49 0.21
C VAL A 726 0.81 -0.93 1.47
N PRO A 727 1.50 0.23 1.39
CA PRO A 727 2.05 0.88 2.58
C PRO A 727 0.96 1.23 3.60
N THR A 728 1.24 0.95 4.86
CA THR A 728 0.33 1.23 5.99
C THR A 728 1.15 1.65 7.22
N PRO A 729 0.71 2.64 8.02
CA PRO A 729 -0.52 3.45 7.91
C PRO A 729 -0.48 4.48 6.75
N THR A 730 -1.64 4.89 6.25
CA THR A 730 -1.80 5.81 5.08
C THR A 730 -3.07 6.66 5.23
N THR A 731 -3.42 7.51 4.27
CA THR A 731 -4.76 8.14 4.15
C THR A 731 -5.53 7.54 2.97
N LEU A 732 -6.85 7.77 2.89
CA LEU A 732 -7.66 7.37 1.73
C LEU A 732 -7.23 8.09 0.45
N ASP A 733 -6.82 9.35 0.58
CA ASP A 733 -6.31 10.15 -0.53
C ASP A 733 -5.04 9.54 -1.12
N ALA A 734 -4.09 9.19 -0.25
CA ALA A 734 -2.86 8.51 -0.66
C ALA A 734 -3.12 7.10 -1.22
N LEU A 735 -4.02 6.36 -0.58
CA LEU A 735 -4.38 5.00 -0.97
C LEU A 735 -5.00 4.95 -2.39
N LEU A 736 -6.01 5.78 -2.64
CA LEU A 736 -6.72 5.82 -3.93
C LEU A 736 -5.96 6.64 -4.99
N GLY A 737 -5.12 7.59 -4.61
CA GLY A 737 -4.33 8.37 -5.56
C GLY A 737 -3.09 7.64 -6.08
N HIS A 738 -2.41 6.86 -5.22
CA HIS A 738 -1.06 6.38 -5.50
C HIS A 738 -0.84 4.87 -5.33
N TYR A 739 -1.64 4.18 -4.51
CA TYR A 739 -1.38 2.77 -4.17
C TYR A 739 -2.34 1.78 -4.83
N LEU A 740 -3.59 2.16 -5.06
CA LEU A 740 -4.59 1.35 -5.75
C LEU A 740 -4.92 1.95 -7.11
N GLU A 741 -5.20 1.12 -8.10
CA GLU A 741 -5.49 1.58 -9.46
C GLU A 741 -6.99 1.82 -9.64
N THR A 742 -7.46 3.04 -9.37
CA THR A 742 -8.89 3.40 -9.39
C THR A 742 -9.49 3.38 -10.79
N CYS A 743 -8.65 3.50 -11.82
CA CYS A 743 -9.05 3.44 -13.22
C CYS A 743 -9.05 2.02 -13.79
N ALA A 744 -8.81 0.99 -12.97
CA ALA A 744 -8.81 -0.39 -13.43
C ALA A 744 -10.21 -0.82 -13.95
N PRO A 745 -10.26 -1.67 -14.99
CA PRO A 745 -11.51 -2.25 -15.47
C PRO A 745 -12.14 -3.14 -14.38
N VAL A 746 -13.46 -3.09 -14.26
CA VAL A 746 -14.22 -3.84 -13.24
C VAL A 746 -14.67 -5.18 -13.80
N SER A 747 -14.24 -6.29 -13.21
CA SER A 747 -14.62 -7.65 -13.63
C SER A 747 -16.09 -8.02 -13.30
N ARG A 748 -16.68 -8.97 -14.03
CA ARG A 748 -18.04 -9.51 -13.81
C ARG A 748 -18.26 -10.16 -12.44
N GLU A 749 -17.36 -11.06 -12.04
CA GLU A 749 -16.52 -10.79 -10.88
C GLU A 749 -17.03 -9.90 -9.75
N THR A 750 -16.28 -8.81 -9.62
CA THR A 750 -16.53 -7.68 -8.74
C THR A 750 -17.98 -7.21 -8.78
N ILE A 751 -18.63 -7.19 -9.94
CA ILE A 751 -20.05 -6.83 -10.06
C ILE A 751 -20.92 -7.78 -9.23
N THR A 752 -20.66 -9.08 -9.29
CA THR A 752 -21.39 -10.09 -8.52
C THR A 752 -21.18 -9.90 -7.01
N SER A 753 -19.94 -9.66 -6.59
CA SER A 753 -19.62 -9.40 -5.17
C SER A 753 -20.22 -8.09 -4.65
N LEU A 754 -20.47 -7.10 -5.51
CA LEU A 754 -21.10 -5.82 -5.16
C LEU A 754 -22.61 -5.93 -4.91
N ILE A 755 -23.29 -6.96 -5.42
CA ILE A 755 -24.76 -7.11 -5.32
C ILE A 755 -25.24 -7.08 -3.87
N GLN A 756 -24.48 -7.65 -2.93
CA GLN A 756 -24.84 -7.69 -1.51
C GLN A 756 -24.81 -6.31 -0.83
N PHE A 757 -24.09 -5.34 -1.41
CA PHE A 757 -23.95 -3.97 -0.88
C PHE A 757 -24.84 -2.96 -1.60
N ALA A 758 -25.73 -3.42 -2.48
CA ALA A 758 -26.57 -2.54 -3.28
C ALA A 758 -27.49 -1.67 -2.41
N PRO A 759 -27.44 -0.32 -2.53
CA PRO A 759 -28.18 0.59 -1.66
C PRO A 759 -29.69 0.61 -1.94
N THR A 760 -30.10 0.21 -3.14
CA THR A 760 -31.51 0.16 -3.57
C THR A 760 -31.80 -1.13 -4.33
N SER A 761 -33.07 -1.56 -4.37
CA SER A 761 -33.49 -2.71 -5.18
C SER A 761 -33.18 -2.51 -6.67
N ALA A 762 -33.39 -1.30 -7.19
CA ALA A 762 -33.07 -0.97 -8.57
C ALA A 762 -31.57 -1.11 -8.89
N ALA A 763 -30.69 -0.70 -7.97
CA ALA A 763 -29.24 -0.89 -8.11
C ALA A 763 -28.89 -2.39 -8.08
N LYS A 764 -29.53 -3.15 -7.19
CA LYS A 764 -29.34 -4.61 -7.09
C LYS A 764 -29.74 -5.31 -8.40
N ASP A 765 -30.92 -5.00 -8.94
CA ASP A 765 -31.44 -5.58 -10.19
C ASP A 765 -30.59 -5.17 -11.40
N PHE A 766 -30.02 -3.96 -11.38
CA PHE A 766 -29.07 -3.52 -12.39
C PHE A 766 -27.78 -4.34 -12.36
N LEU A 767 -27.18 -4.55 -11.18
CA LEU A 767 -25.97 -5.37 -11.04
C LEU A 767 -26.23 -6.85 -11.37
N ILE A 768 -27.37 -7.41 -10.97
CA ILE A 768 -27.77 -8.79 -11.32
C ILE A 768 -27.90 -8.95 -12.83
N ARG A 769 -28.47 -7.98 -13.55
CA ARG A 769 -28.53 -8.06 -15.02
C ARG A 769 -27.13 -8.01 -15.64
N LEU A 770 -26.26 -7.14 -15.13
CA LEU A 770 -24.87 -7.00 -15.58
C LEU A 770 -23.98 -8.19 -15.20
N SER A 771 -24.36 -9.03 -14.24
CA SER A 771 -23.60 -10.25 -13.93
C SER A 771 -23.77 -11.34 -15.00
N SER A 772 -24.54 -11.11 -16.07
CA SER A 772 -24.65 -12.00 -17.24
C SER A 772 -23.68 -11.62 -18.38
N LYS A 773 -23.09 -12.60 -19.09
CA LYS A 773 -21.97 -12.38 -20.03
C LYS A 773 -22.38 -11.44 -21.18
N GLY A 774 -23.53 -11.73 -21.78
CA GLY A 774 -24.06 -10.94 -22.90
C GLY A 774 -24.42 -9.50 -22.49
N ALA A 775 -25.06 -9.31 -21.33
CA ALA A 775 -25.42 -7.97 -20.88
C ALA A 775 -24.17 -7.13 -20.52
N TYR A 776 -23.18 -7.74 -19.88
CA TYR A 776 -21.92 -7.08 -19.56
C TYR A 776 -21.14 -6.68 -20.81
N ALA A 777 -21.00 -7.58 -21.79
CA ALA A 777 -20.35 -7.27 -23.07
C ALA A 777 -21.06 -6.11 -23.77
N ASN A 778 -22.39 -6.16 -23.89
CA ASN A 778 -23.20 -5.06 -24.44
C ASN A 778 -23.03 -3.75 -23.67
N PHE A 779 -22.90 -3.83 -22.35
CA PHE A 779 -22.69 -2.66 -21.50
C PHE A 779 -21.31 -2.03 -21.73
N LEU A 780 -20.26 -2.85 -21.85
CA LEU A 780 -18.90 -2.39 -22.17
C LEU A 780 -18.79 -1.79 -23.57
N HIS A 781 -19.58 -2.24 -24.54
CA HIS A 781 -19.60 -1.63 -25.87
C HIS A 781 -20.01 -0.14 -25.85
N SER A 782 -20.83 0.27 -24.88
CA SER A 782 -21.34 1.65 -24.79
C SER A 782 -20.80 2.44 -23.61
N ASN A 783 -20.01 1.84 -22.71
CA ASN A 783 -19.61 2.48 -21.46
C ASN A 783 -18.17 2.16 -21.06
N TYR A 784 -17.44 3.18 -20.62
CA TYR A 784 -16.22 3.02 -19.86
C TYR A 784 -16.51 2.80 -18.38
N VAL A 785 -16.11 1.64 -17.87
CA VAL A 785 -16.47 1.19 -16.53
C VAL A 785 -15.22 1.02 -15.67
N ASN A 786 -15.02 1.98 -14.78
CA ASN A 786 -14.22 1.78 -13.57
C ASN A 786 -15.15 1.66 -12.37
N LEU A 787 -14.61 1.36 -11.18
CA LEU A 787 -15.43 1.13 -9.99
C LEU A 787 -16.33 2.34 -9.65
N GLY A 788 -15.76 3.54 -9.63
CA GLY A 788 -16.51 4.77 -9.31
C GLY A 788 -17.65 5.03 -10.30
N ARG A 789 -17.38 4.90 -11.61
CA ARG A 789 -18.37 5.08 -12.68
C ARG A 789 -19.46 4.01 -12.65
N LEU A 790 -19.10 2.74 -12.36
CA LEU A 790 -20.07 1.65 -12.22
C LEU A 790 -21.05 1.93 -11.09
N LEU A 791 -20.53 2.26 -9.91
CA LEU A 791 -21.33 2.49 -8.71
C LEU A 791 -22.23 3.72 -8.87
N GLU A 792 -21.73 4.79 -9.48
CA GLU A 792 -22.52 5.98 -9.81
C GLU A 792 -23.67 5.65 -10.76
N LYS A 793 -23.41 4.86 -11.82
CA LYS A 793 -24.44 4.47 -12.78
C LYS A 793 -25.46 3.50 -12.18
N ALA A 794 -25.01 2.55 -11.36
CA ALA A 794 -25.89 1.62 -10.65
C ALA A 794 -26.81 2.35 -9.66
N ALA A 795 -26.34 3.44 -9.07
CA ALA A 795 -27.09 4.27 -8.14
C ALA A 795 -27.56 5.59 -8.76
N SER A 796 -28.05 5.60 -10.02
CA SER A 796 -28.53 6.80 -10.73
C SER A 796 -29.74 7.57 -10.09
N GLY A 797 -30.02 7.35 -8.79
CA GLY A 797 -30.88 8.18 -7.92
C GLY A 797 -30.11 8.64 -6.67
N ASP A 798 -30.76 9.16 -5.62
CA ASP A 798 -30.09 9.61 -4.38
C ASP A 798 -29.40 8.48 -3.54
N GLY A 799 -29.11 7.32 -4.14
CA GLY A 799 -28.48 6.19 -3.48
C GLY A 799 -26.98 6.37 -3.30
N VAL A 800 -26.50 6.30 -2.07
CA VAL A 800 -25.06 6.38 -1.73
C VAL A 800 -24.58 5.01 -1.24
N TRP A 801 -23.39 4.58 -1.67
CA TRP A 801 -22.82 3.26 -1.36
C TRP A 801 -22.08 3.25 -0.01
N LYS A 802 -22.79 3.62 1.06
CA LYS A 802 -22.22 3.71 2.42
C LYS A 802 -21.88 2.37 3.07
N ASP A 803 -22.54 1.29 2.62
CA ASP A 803 -22.45 -0.04 3.24
C ASP A 803 -21.26 -0.87 2.69
N ILE A 804 -20.53 -0.38 1.68
CA ILE A 804 -19.32 -1.04 1.18
C ILE A 804 -18.18 -0.85 2.19
N PRO A 805 -17.61 -1.92 2.76
CA PRO A 805 -16.48 -1.81 3.67
C PRO A 805 -15.20 -1.33 2.97
N LEU A 806 -14.36 -0.54 3.64
CA LEU A 806 -13.05 -0.15 3.09
C LEU A 806 -12.14 -1.34 2.79
N SER A 807 -12.23 -2.43 3.56
CA SER A 807 -11.50 -3.66 3.27
C SER A 807 -11.85 -4.24 1.91
N PHE A 808 -13.13 -4.17 1.52
CA PHE A 808 -13.61 -4.68 0.23
C PHE A 808 -12.98 -3.89 -0.92
N ILE A 809 -12.90 -2.56 -0.80
CA ILE A 809 -12.25 -1.69 -1.80
C ILE A 809 -10.76 -2.03 -1.94
N VAL A 810 -10.05 -2.25 -0.83
CA VAL A 810 -8.62 -2.60 -0.83
C VAL A 810 -8.37 -3.98 -1.42
N GLU A 811 -9.28 -4.95 -1.22
CA GLU A 811 -9.15 -6.30 -1.75
C GLU A 811 -9.45 -6.38 -3.26
N ILE A 812 -10.36 -5.55 -3.77
CA ILE A 812 -10.81 -5.59 -5.17
C ILE A 812 -9.98 -4.73 -6.10
N LEU A 813 -9.56 -3.54 -5.68
CA LEU A 813 -8.78 -2.69 -6.55
C LEU A 813 -7.34 -3.23 -6.66
N PRO A 814 -6.81 -3.38 -7.89
CA PRO A 814 -5.45 -3.85 -8.06
C PRO A 814 -4.46 -2.82 -7.51
N VAL A 815 -3.34 -3.31 -6.98
CA VAL A 815 -2.24 -2.45 -6.50
C VAL A 815 -1.57 -1.78 -7.69
N MET A 816 -1.31 -0.49 -7.57
CA MET A 816 -0.65 0.34 -8.58
C MET A 816 0.65 -0.31 -9.04
N GLN A 817 0.76 -0.57 -10.35
CA GLN A 817 1.98 -1.11 -10.96
C GLN A 817 2.73 -0.02 -11.75
N PRO A 818 4.08 -0.07 -11.76
CA PRO A 818 4.86 0.77 -12.65
C PRO A 818 4.63 0.36 -14.11
N ARG A 819 4.66 1.35 -15.01
CA ARG A 819 4.62 1.12 -16.46
C ARG A 819 6.04 1.24 -17.01
N TYR A 820 6.47 0.22 -17.75
CA TYR A 820 7.83 0.15 -18.29
C TYR A 820 7.90 0.79 -19.66
N TYR A 821 8.95 1.58 -19.87
CA TYR A 821 9.26 2.19 -21.15
C TYR A 821 10.70 1.86 -21.51
N SER A 822 10.95 1.42 -22.75
CA SER A 822 12.31 1.20 -23.24
C SER A 822 13.05 2.53 -23.31
N ILE A 823 14.24 2.58 -22.70
CA ILE A 823 15.01 3.83 -22.62
C ILE A 823 15.52 4.18 -24.03
N SER A 824 15.22 5.39 -24.48
CA SER A 824 15.56 5.90 -25.82
C SER A 824 16.82 6.77 -25.88
N SER A 825 17.59 6.81 -24.79
CA SER A 825 18.92 7.42 -24.72
C SER A 825 20.03 6.38 -24.54
N SER A 826 21.23 6.69 -25.03
CA SER A 826 22.41 5.88 -24.77
C SER A 826 23.03 6.25 -23.42
N SER A 827 23.34 5.24 -22.61
CA SER A 827 24.11 5.39 -21.37
C SER A 827 25.55 5.89 -21.60
N VAL A 828 26.09 5.76 -22.81
CA VAL A 828 27.42 6.27 -23.19
C VAL A 828 27.37 7.76 -23.52
N VAL A 829 26.29 8.21 -24.16
CA VAL A 829 26.10 9.62 -24.55
C VAL A 829 25.53 10.43 -23.38
N SER A 830 24.54 9.88 -22.68
CA SER A 830 23.79 10.54 -21.60
C SER A 830 23.74 9.65 -20.35
N PRO A 831 24.87 9.41 -19.66
CA PRO A 831 24.95 8.49 -18.51
C PRO A 831 24.08 8.90 -17.32
N ARG A 832 23.72 10.19 -17.24
CA ARG A 832 22.92 10.78 -16.15
C ARG A 832 21.54 11.26 -16.58
N SER A 833 21.13 11.01 -17.82
CA SER A 833 19.80 11.38 -18.31
C SER A 833 19.23 10.24 -19.14
N ALA A 834 18.13 9.66 -18.68
CA ALA A 834 17.41 8.61 -19.39
C ALA A 834 16.23 9.23 -20.16
N ALA A 835 16.18 9.01 -21.47
CA ALA A 835 15.07 9.46 -22.30
C ALA A 835 13.99 8.37 -22.45
N LEU A 836 12.75 8.80 -22.56
CA LEU A 836 11.58 7.97 -22.83
C LEU A 836 10.91 8.41 -24.13
N THR A 837 10.22 7.47 -24.76
CA THR A 837 9.40 7.69 -25.95
C THR A 837 8.06 6.99 -25.73
N ALA A 838 7.04 7.75 -25.35
CA ALA A 838 5.75 7.21 -24.94
C ALA A 838 4.63 7.73 -25.84
N ILE A 839 3.92 6.83 -26.51
CA ILE A 839 2.68 7.18 -27.20
C ILE A 839 1.57 7.35 -26.18
N VAL A 840 0.78 8.42 -26.28
CA VAL A 840 -0.40 8.60 -25.43
C VAL A 840 -1.47 7.62 -25.84
N SER A 841 -1.78 6.71 -24.93
CA SER A 841 -2.80 5.68 -25.14
C SER A 841 -4.18 6.27 -24.88
N ASP A 842 -5.00 6.32 -25.92
CA ASP A 842 -6.41 6.68 -25.87
C ASP A 842 -7.21 5.66 -26.69
N THR A 843 -7.93 4.78 -26.01
CA THR A 843 -8.70 3.73 -26.69
C THR A 843 -10.05 4.29 -27.10
N VAL A 844 -10.36 4.27 -28.40
CA VAL A 844 -11.63 4.78 -28.93
C VAL A 844 -12.74 3.75 -28.70
N PHE A 845 -13.90 4.18 -28.19
CA PHE A 845 -15.08 3.32 -28.17
C PHE A 845 -15.66 3.12 -29.56
N PRO A 846 -15.89 1.86 -30.00
CA PRO A 846 -16.62 1.61 -31.23
C PRO A 846 -18.04 2.21 -31.14
N GLY A 847 -18.38 3.10 -32.06
CA GLY A 847 -19.73 3.68 -32.15
C GLY A 847 -20.01 4.92 -31.27
N THR A 848 -19.02 5.41 -30.51
CA THR A 848 -19.11 6.71 -29.82
C THR A 848 -17.87 7.56 -30.10
N ASN A 849 -17.93 8.86 -29.77
CA ASN A 849 -16.76 9.75 -29.83
C ASN A 849 -15.95 9.77 -28.52
N GLU A 850 -16.31 8.94 -27.53
CA GLU A 850 -15.59 8.87 -26.26
C GLU A 850 -14.30 8.06 -26.39
N ARG A 851 -13.29 8.44 -25.59
CA ARG A 851 -11.99 7.78 -25.53
C ARG A 851 -11.64 7.40 -24.10
N ILE A 852 -11.05 6.22 -23.92
CA ILE A 852 -10.54 5.74 -22.65
C ILE A 852 -9.07 6.15 -22.53
N PRO A 853 -8.74 7.08 -21.61
CA PRO A 853 -7.37 7.51 -21.41
C PRO A 853 -6.56 6.44 -20.67
N GLY A 854 -5.39 6.09 -21.20
CA GLY A 854 -4.41 5.26 -20.51
C GLY A 854 -3.77 6.00 -19.34
N LEU A 855 -3.73 5.36 -18.17
CA LEU A 855 -3.35 5.96 -16.89
C LEU A 855 -1.97 6.65 -16.91
N SER A 856 -0.90 5.88 -17.21
CA SER A 856 0.48 6.39 -17.12
C SER A 856 0.81 7.42 -18.20
N THR A 857 0.33 7.23 -19.42
CA THR A 857 0.67 8.10 -20.54
C THR A 857 -0.06 9.44 -20.47
N ASN A 858 -1.31 9.46 -20.00
CA ASN A 858 -2.04 10.71 -19.77
C ASN A 858 -1.50 11.46 -18.54
N TYR A 859 -1.03 10.76 -17.49
CA TYR A 859 -0.28 11.39 -16.40
C TYR A 859 1.00 12.08 -16.91
N MET A 860 1.79 11.42 -17.77
CA MET A 860 2.97 12.04 -18.38
C MET A 860 2.62 13.18 -19.35
N LEU A 861 1.48 13.12 -20.03
CA LEU A 861 0.98 14.20 -20.88
C LEU A 861 0.67 15.45 -20.05
N ALA A 862 -0.09 15.29 -18.96
CA ALA A 862 -0.38 16.38 -18.03
C ALA A 862 0.90 16.98 -17.42
N LEU A 863 1.88 16.14 -17.10
CA LEU A 863 3.19 16.60 -16.60
C LEU A 863 3.95 17.42 -17.65
N LYS A 864 4.00 16.95 -18.91
CA LYS A 864 4.58 17.69 -20.04
C LYS A 864 3.91 19.04 -20.21
N GLU A 865 2.57 19.07 -20.27
CA GLU A 865 1.79 20.30 -20.46
C GLU A 865 2.06 21.32 -19.34
N SER A 866 2.16 20.84 -18.10
CA SER A 866 2.52 21.65 -16.93
C SER A 866 3.95 22.20 -17.00
N LEU A 867 4.92 21.39 -17.42
CA LEU A 867 6.33 21.81 -17.56
C LEU A 867 6.54 22.81 -18.70
N GLU A 868 5.83 22.64 -19.81
CA GLU A 868 5.85 23.54 -20.96
C GLU A 868 5.03 24.83 -20.74
N GLN A 869 4.46 25.02 -19.54
CA GLN A 869 3.60 26.14 -19.16
C GLN A 869 2.43 26.36 -20.13
N GLN A 870 1.96 25.28 -20.77
CA GLN A 870 0.85 25.37 -21.69
C GLN A 870 -0.45 25.46 -20.89
N THR A 871 -1.23 26.51 -21.13
CA THR A 871 -2.57 26.69 -20.54
C THR A 871 -3.65 25.87 -21.23
N LYS A 872 -3.26 24.91 -22.09
CA LYS A 872 -4.21 24.03 -22.76
C LYS A 872 -4.77 23.06 -21.72
N PRO A 873 -6.10 22.95 -21.58
CA PRO A 873 -6.68 21.92 -20.75
C PRO A 873 -6.33 20.56 -21.34
N HIS A 874 -6.05 19.59 -20.47
CA HIS A 874 -5.80 18.21 -20.86
C HIS A 874 -6.91 17.73 -21.82
N PRO A 875 -6.61 16.99 -22.91
CA PRO A 875 -7.59 16.66 -23.95
C PRO A 875 -8.88 16.02 -23.43
N HIS A 876 -8.77 15.22 -22.37
CA HIS A 876 -9.89 14.52 -21.72
C HIS A 876 -10.41 15.20 -20.44
N GLY A 877 -9.98 16.42 -20.13
CA GLY A 877 -10.36 17.14 -18.91
C GLY A 877 -9.87 16.49 -17.61
N LEU A 878 -8.85 15.63 -17.68
CA LEU A 878 -8.25 14.99 -16.51
C LEU A 878 -7.34 15.98 -15.77
N THR A 879 -7.40 15.91 -14.44
CA THR A 879 -6.49 16.66 -13.55
C THR A 879 -5.72 15.68 -12.69
N TYR A 880 -4.47 16.04 -12.36
CA TYR A 880 -3.57 15.21 -11.58
C TYR A 880 -2.90 16.05 -10.48
N PRO A 881 -2.64 15.47 -9.29
CA PRO A 881 -1.87 16.14 -8.25
C PRO A 881 -0.38 16.02 -8.57
N LEU A 882 0.11 16.85 -9.51
CA LEU A 882 1.46 16.74 -10.09
C LEU A 882 2.60 16.96 -9.07
N ASN A 883 2.37 17.76 -8.03
CA ASN A 883 3.34 17.91 -6.93
C ASN A 883 3.43 16.67 -6.03
N GLY A 884 2.48 15.75 -6.18
CA GLY A 884 2.37 14.56 -5.35
C GLY A 884 2.16 14.90 -3.87
N PRO A 885 2.25 13.89 -3.01
CA PRO A 885 2.09 14.07 -1.59
C PRO A 885 3.26 14.84 -0.96
N GLN A 886 2.95 15.75 -0.04
CA GLN A 886 3.95 16.59 0.65
C GLN A 886 4.92 17.30 -0.31
N ASP A 887 4.48 17.60 -1.53
CA ASP A 887 5.29 18.24 -2.58
C ASP A 887 6.55 17.45 -2.97
N VAL A 888 6.61 16.13 -2.72
CA VAL A 888 7.76 15.26 -3.06
C VAL A 888 8.03 15.21 -4.58
N LEU A 889 7.00 15.47 -5.39
CA LEU A 889 7.09 15.55 -6.85
C LEU A 889 7.06 16.99 -7.39
N ALA A 890 7.11 17.99 -6.51
CA ALA A 890 7.12 19.39 -6.92
C ALA A 890 8.33 19.71 -7.82
N GLY A 891 8.13 20.65 -8.75
CA GLY A 891 9.13 21.00 -9.76
C GLY A 891 9.18 20.01 -10.93
N GLY A 892 8.12 19.22 -11.14
CA GLY A 892 7.99 18.33 -12.29
C GLY A 892 8.83 17.06 -12.18
N ARG A 893 8.68 16.35 -11.06
CA ARG A 893 9.37 15.08 -10.82
C ARG A 893 8.42 13.90 -10.98
N ILE A 894 8.98 12.72 -11.19
CA ILE A 894 8.24 11.46 -11.28
C ILE A 894 8.86 10.42 -10.35
N HIS A 895 8.05 9.49 -9.86
CA HIS A 895 8.57 8.28 -9.24
C HIS A 895 8.97 7.27 -10.31
N ALA A 896 10.24 6.87 -10.33
CA ALA A 896 10.74 5.91 -11.32
C ALA A 896 11.86 5.02 -10.77
N HIS A 897 12.09 3.91 -11.44
CA HIS A 897 13.20 2.98 -11.17
C HIS A 897 13.71 2.35 -12.46
N VAL A 898 14.97 1.92 -12.48
CA VAL A 898 15.58 1.25 -13.63
C VAL A 898 15.39 -0.26 -13.49
N ARG A 899 14.96 -0.90 -14.58
CA ARG A 899 14.93 -2.36 -14.72
C ARG A 899 15.96 -2.77 -15.77
N LYS A 900 16.89 -3.64 -15.37
CA LYS A 900 17.91 -4.18 -16.28
C LYS A 900 17.26 -5.12 -17.29
N SER A 901 17.71 -5.00 -18.53
CA SER A 901 17.25 -5.83 -19.65
C SER A 901 18.41 -6.64 -20.23
N THR A 902 18.08 -7.78 -20.85
CA THR A 902 19.00 -8.53 -21.71
C THR A 902 19.12 -7.91 -23.11
N PHE A 903 18.21 -7.00 -23.47
CA PHE A 903 18.19 -6.28 -24.74
C PHE A 903 19.39 -5.32 -24.84
N LYS A 904 20.47 -5.79 -25.47
CA LYS A 904 21.78 -5.12 -25.44
C LYS A 904 22.46 -5.19 -26.81
N LEU A 905 23.24 -4.16 -27.12
CA LEU A 905 24.16 -4.14 -28.25
C LEU A 905 25.17 -5.30 -28.19
N PRO A 906 25.69 -5.76 -29.34
CA PRO A 906 26.79 -6.71 -29.36
C PRO A 906 28.01 -6.15 -28.62
N ALA A 907 28.80 -7.03 -28.00
CA ALA A 907 29.99 -6.62 -27.25
C ALA A 907 31.04 -5.89 -28.13
N LEU A 908 31.12 -6.27 -29.41
CA LEU A 908 32.00 -5.65 -30.39
C LEU A 908 31.21 -4.74 -31.32
N ALA A 909 31.69 -3.50 -31.49
CA ALA A 909 31.08 -2.52 -32.38
C ALA A 909 31.19 -2.91 -33.86
N SER A 910 32.17 -3.73 -34.27
CA SER A 910 32.29 -4.21 -35.64
C SER A 910 31.19 -5.20 -36.05
N HIS A 911 30.45 -5.79 -35.11
CA HIS A 911 29.37 -6.71 -35.45
C HIS A 911 28.18 -5.95 -36.05
N PRO A 912 27.64 -6.41 -37.20
CA PRO A 912 26.48 -5.79 -37.83
C PRO A 912 25.23 -5.93 -36.95
N ILE A 913 24.31 -4.98 -37.07
CA ILE A 913 23.03 -5.01 -36.38
C ILE A 913 21.88 -4.75 -37.37
N ILE A 914 20.82 -5.53 -37.23
CA ILE A 914 19.56 -5.37 -37.95
C ILE A 914 18.49 -5.07 -36.90
N MET A 915 17.83 -3.93 -37.04
CA MET A 915 16.86 -3.40 -36.09
C MET A 915 15.52 -3.24 -36.80
N VAL A 916 14.45 -3.80 -36.23
CA VAL A 916 13.10 -3.74 -36.78
C VAL A 916 12.17 -3.14 -35.75
N ALA A 917 11.60 -1.98 -36.06
CA ALA A 917 10.72 -1.23 -35.17
C ALA A 917 9.44 -0.76 -35.85
N ALA A 918 8.35 -0.74 -35.08
CA ALA A 918 7.13 -0.03 -35.45
C ALA A 918 6.72 0.94 -34.32
N GLY A 919 6.38 2.17 -34.68
CA GLY A 919 5.95 3.21 -33.74
C GLY A 919 6.97 3.44 -32.63
N THR A 920 6.53 3.40 -31.37
CA THR A 920 7.41 3.59 -30.20
C THR A 920 8.47 2.50 -30.02
N GLY A 921 8.39 1.40 -30.78
CA GLY A 921 9.46 0.39 -30.89
C GLY A 921 10.82 0.96 -31.33
N ILE A 922 10.85 2.18 -31.87
CA ILE A 922 12.11 2.87 -32.20
C ILE A 922 12.93 3.26 -30.96
N ALA A 923 12.32 3.31 -29.78
CA ALA A 923 12.95 3.81 -28.55
C ALA A 923 14.36 3.21 -28.29
N PRO A 924 14.54 1.89 -28.11
CA PRO A 924 15.87 1.33 -27.86
C PRO A 924 16.81 1.49 -29.06
N PHE A 925 16.30 1.54 -30.29
CA PHE A 925 17.14 1.70 -31.49
C PHE A 925 17.66 3.12 -31.67
N ARG A 926 16.90 4.13 -31.24
CA ARG A 926 17.45 5.49 -31.09
C ARG A 926 18.66 5.47 -30.16
N ALA A 927 18.56 4.80 -29.02
CA ALA A 927 19.68 4.66 -28.09
C ALA A 927 20.88 3.90 -28.70
N PHE A 928 20.61 2.81 -29.42
CA PHE A 928 21.66 2.00 -30.07
C PHE A 928 22.41 2.80 -31.14
N LEU A 929 21.67 3.52 -32.00
CA LEU A 929 22.24 4.36 -33.05
C LEU A 929 23.08 5.50 -32.47
N LEU A 930 22.59 6.19 -31.44
CA LEU A 930 23.36 7.23 -30.75
C LEU A 930 24.66 6.69 -30.15
N GLU A 931 24.62 5.50 -29.57
CA GLU A 931 25.81 4.85 -29.01
C GLU A 931 26.82 4.48 -30.10
N ARG A 932 26.38 3.86 -31.19
CA ARG A 932 27.25 3.48 -32.32
C ARG A 932 27.81 4.69 -33.05
N ALA A 933 27.02 5.74 -33.25
CA ALA A 933 27.49 7.01 -33.79
C ALA A 933 28.56 7.65 -32.89
N ARG A 934 28.38 7.59 -31.55
CA ARG A 934 29.40 8.05 -30.61
C ARG A 934 30.66 7.21 -30.68
N MET A 935 30.55 5.88 -30.76
CA MET A 935 31.71 4.98 -30.93
C MET A 935 32.48 5.26 -32.22
N GLN A 936 31.79 5.49 -33.33
CA GLN A 936 32.43 5.85 -34.59
C GLN A 936 33.13 7.22 -34.50
N SER A 937 32.51 8.20 -33.84
CA SER A 937 33.11 9.54 -33.65
C SER A 937 34.43 9.54 -32.86
N ILE A 938 34.68 8.49 -32.06
CA ILE A 938 35.93 8.30 -31.31
C ILE A 938 36.89 7.33 -32.02
N GLY A 939 36.65 7.02 -33.30
CA GLY A 939 37.52 6.20 -34.14
C GLY A 939 37.38 4.69 -33.94
N ARG A 940 36.28 4.20 -33.35
CA ARG A 940 35.99 2.75 -33.32
C ARG A 940 35.37 2.31 -34.64
N ASP A 941 35.78 1.14 -35.09
CA ASP A 941 35.16 0.48 -36.24
C ASP A 941 33.75 0.00 -35.87
N CYS A 942 32.77 0.38 -36.70
CA CYS A 942 31.35 0.10 -36.51
C CYS A 942 30.85 -0.70 -37.71
N GLY A 943 30.31 -1.89 -37.43
CA GLY A 943 29.69 -2.72 -38.46
C GLY A 943 28.40 -2.12 -39.01
N PRO A 944 27.91 -2.60 -40.17
CA PRO A 944 26.68 -2.14 -40.80
C PRO A 944 25.47 -2.15 -39.85
N MET A 945 24.65 -1.10 -39.95
CA MET A 945 23.45 -0.91 -39.14
C MET A 945 22.24 -0.75 -40.05
N TYR A 946 21.31 -1.70 -40.03
CA TYR A 946 20.03 -1.60 -40.73
C TYR A 946 18.93 -1.26 -39.74
N LEU A 947 18.16 -0.20 -40.01
CA LEU A 947 16.92 0.11 -39.28
C LEU A 947 15.73 0.06 -40.24
N PHE A 948 14.87 -0.94 -40.04
CA PHE A 948 13.54 -1.03 -40.65
C PHE A 948 12.53 -0.37 -39.70
N PHE A 949 12.02 0.81 -40.06
CA PHE A 949 11.14 1.59 -39.20
C PHE A 949 9.75 1.80 -39.81
N GLY A 950 8.70 1.41 -39.09
CA GLY A 950 7.31 1.57 -39.49
C GLY A 950 6.57 2.66 -38.71
N CYS A 951 5.86 3.55 -39.40
CA CYS A 951 4.86 4.44 -38.80
C CYS A 951 3.65 4.59 -39.74
N ARG A 952 2.63 5.39 -39.38
CA ARG A 952 1.44 5.52 -40.23
C ARG A 952 1.75 6.43 -41.41
N ASN A 953 2.28 7.62 -41.14
CA ASN A 953 2.45 8.66 -42.14
C ASN A 953 3.76 9.43 -41.91
N GLN A 954 4.40 9.80 -43.01
CA GLN A 954 5.68 10.51 -43.02
C GLN A 954 5.60 11.92 -42.39
N THR A 955 4.48 12.62 -42.56
CA THR A 955 4.30 14.03 -42.15
C THR A 955 3.56 14.19 -40.82
N GLN A 956 3.14 13.08 -40.19
CA GLN A 956 2.35 13.13 -38.96
C GLN A 956 3.07 12.45 -37.80
N ASP A 957 3.41 11.16 -37.95
CA ASP A 957 3.90 10.32 -36.85
C ASP A 957 5.28 9.67 -37.10
N TYR A 958 6.09 10.29 -37.97
CA TYR A 958 7.48 9.91 -38.16
C TYR A 958 8.38 10.39 -37.01
N LEU A 959 8.46 9.55 -35.99
CA LEU A 959 9.27 9.75 -34.78
C LEU A 959 10.75 9.99 -35.10
N TYR A 960 11.33 11.04 -34.52
CA TYR A 960 12.76 11.39 -34.61
C TYR A 960 13.29 11.56 -36.04
N SER A 961 12.44 11.89 -37.02
CA SER A 961 12.82 12.00 -38.44
C SER A 961 14.04 12.89 -38.70
N SER A 962 14.13 14.05 -38.05
CA SER A 962 15.28 14.95 -38.16
C SER A 962 16.56 14.37 -37.55
N GLU A 963 16.46 13.72 -36.39
CA GLU A 963 17.61 13.09 -35.72
C GLU A 963 18.15 11.90 -36.52
N LEU A 964 17.26 11.07 -37.07
CA LEU A 964 17.65 9.92 -37.91
C LEU A 964 18.33 10.38 -39.21
N GLY A 965 17.83 11.46 -39.82
CA GLY A 965 18.47 12.07 -40.99
C GLY A 965 19.87 12.60 -40.67
N ALA A 966 20.03 13.29 -39.54
CA ALA A 966 21.33 13.79 -39.09
C ALA A 966 22.31 12.64 -38.78
N LEU A 967 21.85 11.57 -38.12
CA LEU A 967 22.65 10.38 -37.84
C LEU A 967 23.11 9.68 -39.14
N LYS A 968 22.24 9.58 -40.14
CA LYS A 968 22.62 9.03 -41.45
C LYS A 968 23.71 9.85 -42.13
N SER A 969 23.59 11.18 -42.11
CA SER A 969 24.62 12.07 -42.65
C SER A 969 25.94 11.99 -41.88
N GLN A 970 25.90 11.76 -40.56
CA GLN A 970 27.09 11.65 -39.72
C GLN A 970 27.82 10.32 -39.92
N VAL A 971 27.09 9.22 -39.99
CA VAL A 971 27.61 7.85 -39.98
C VAL A 971 27.95 7.33 -41.38
N GLY A 972 27.31 7.90 -42.42
CA GLY A 972 27.50 7.54 -43.82
C GLY A 972 26.89 6.18 -44.16
N ASP A 973 27.52 5.47 -45.09
CA ASP A 973 27.02 4.20 -45.66
C ASP A 973 26.94 3.05 -44.64
N VAL A 974 27.53 3.21 -43.46
CA VAL A 974 27.41 2.25 -42.36
C VAL A 974 25.96 2.20 -41.82
N PHE A 975 25.15 3.25 -42.00
CA PHE A 975 23.77 3.29 -41.53
C PHE A 975 22.74 3.31 -42.67
N THR A 976 21.98 2.22 -42.78
CA THR A 976 20.86 2.08 -43.72
C THR A 976 19.53 2.23 -43.00
N LEU A 977 18.76 3.26 -43.37
CA LEU A 977 17.42 3.53 -42.86
C LEU A 977 16.37 3.18 -43.92
N VAL A 978 15.48 2.25 -43.60
CA VAL A 978 14.38 1.80 -44.46
C VAL A 978 13.05 2.08 -43.78
N THR A 979 12.22 2.93 -44.37
CA THR A 979 10.93 3.32 -43.77
C THR A 979 9.73 2.62 -44.42
N ALA A 980 8.74 2.27 -43.60
CA ALA A 980 7.46 1.73 -44.01
C ALA A 980 6.32 2.63 -43.50
N PHE A 981 5.50 3.14 -44.40
CA PHE A 981 4.35 3.99 -44.07
C PHE A 981 3.06 3.21 -44.32
N SER A 982 2.30 2.93 -43.26
CA SER A 982 1.09 2.10 -43.37
C SER A 982 -0.13 2.88 -43.89
N ARG A 983 -0.12 4.21 -43.80
CA ARG A 983 -1.17 5.14 -44.21
C ARG A 983 -0.55 6.39 -44.87
N PRO A 984 0.18 6.22 -45.99
CA PRO A 984 0.79 7.36 -46.68
C PRO A 984 -0.29 8.25 -47.30
N ASP A 985 0.02 9.53 -47.50
CA ASP A 985 -0.89 10.47 -48.17
C ASP A 985 -1.20 10.01 -49.61
N ASN A 986 -0.22 9.38 -50.27
CA ASN A 986 -0.34 8.84 -51.63
C ASN A 986 0.22 7.41 -51.69
N GLY A 987 -0.49 6.50 -52.35
CA GLY A 987 -0.05 5.13 -52.61
C GLY A 987 -0.60 4.06 -51.65
N LYS A 988 -0.13 2.82 -51.80
CA LYS A 988 -0.55 1.68 -50.97
C LYS A 988 0.24 1.66 -49.65
N GLY A 989 -0.43 1.37 -48.54
CA GLY A 989 0.21 1.19 -47.24
C GLY A 989 1.20 0.02 -47.23
N VAL A 990 2.37 0.25 -46.65
CA VAL A 990 3.47 -0.72 -46.53
C VAL A 990 3.84 -0.90 -45.06
N TYR A 991 4.14 -2.14 -44.66
CA TYR A 991 4.60 -2.48 -43.32
C TYR A 991 6.07 -2.93 -43.34
N VAL A 992 6.68 -3.06 -42.16
CA VAL A 992 8.11 -3.36 -42.03
C VAL A 992 8.48 -4.72 -42.61
N GLN A 993 7.62 -5.73 -42.51
CA GLN A 993 7.86 -7.05 -43.09
C GLN A 993 7.92 -7.01 -44.62
N HIS A 994 7.16 -6.13 -45.27
CA HIS A 994 7.24 -5.95 -46.73
C HIS A 994 8.60 -5.35 -47.12
N ARG A 995 9.09 -4.38 -46.35
CA ARG A 995 10.43 -3.81 -46.56
C ARG A 995 11.54 -4.83 -46.29
N ILE A 996 11.37 -5.71 -45.32
CA ILE A 996 12.33 -6.80 -45.09
C ILE A 996 12.37 -7.74 -46.28
N ALA A 997 11.22 -8.07 -46.88
CA ALA A 997 11.18 -8.88 -48.10
C ALA A 997 11.87 -8.18 -49.29
N GLU A 998 11.70 -6.86 -49.46
CA GLU A 998 12.40 -6.07 -50.49
C GLU A 998 13.94 -6.11 -50.31
N TYR A 999 14.42 -6.11 -49.06
CA TYR A 999 15.84 -6.17 -48.71
C TYR A 999 16.28 -7.57 -48.27
N ALA A 1000 15.55 -8.62 -48.66
CA ALA A 1000 15.77 -9.98 -48.18
C ALA A 1000 17.18 -10.49 -48.47
N GLU A 1001 17.81 -10.02 -49.55
CA GLU A 1001 19.20 -10.35 -49.89
C GLU A 1001 20.17 -9.97 -48.79
N ASP A 1002 20.25 -8.67 -48.51
CA ASP A 1002 21.14 -8.12 -47.49
C ASP A 1002 20.81 -8.73 -46.12
N VAL A 1003 19.52 -8.82 -45.79
CA VAL A 1003 19.07 -9.34 -44.49
C VAL A 1003 19.51 -10.80 -44.32
N CYS A 1004 19.27 -11.67 -45.30
CA CYS A 1004 19.65 -13.08 -45.20
C CYS A 1004 21.17 -13.23 -45.13
N ASN A 1005 21.93 -12.52 -45.99
CA ASN A 1005 23.39 -12.59 -46.01
C ASN A 1005 24.00 -12.11 -44.68
N LEU A 1006 23.47 -11.03 -44.11
CA LEU A 1006 23.91 -10.51 -42.81
C LEU A 1006 23.60 -11.49 -41.67
N LEU A 1007 22.46 -12.18 -41.72
CA LEU A 1007 22.06 -13.16 -40.70
C LEU A 1007 22.90 -14.44 -40.76
N THR A 1008 23.25 -14.91 -41.96
CA THR A 1008 23.91 -16.20 -42.16
C THR A 1008 25.43 -16.08 -42.17
N GLU A 1009 26.00 -15.20 -43.01
CA GLU A 1009 27.44 -15.03 -43.19
C GLU A 1009 27.99 -13.86 -42.37
N GLY A 1010 27.24 -12.75 -42.30
CA GLY A 1010 27.63 -11.53 -41.61
C GLY A 1010 27.54 -11.59 -40.09
N ASN A 1011 26.98 -12.67 -39.53
CA ASN A 1011 26.87 -12.90 -38.10
C ASN A 1011 26.17 -11.76 -37.34
N ALA A 1012 25.18 -11.13 -37.98
CA ALA A 1012 24.50 -9.95 -37.48
C ALA A 1012 23.63 -10.24 -36.27
N ASN A 1013 23.55 -9.28 -35.35
CA ASN A 1013 22.54 -9.31 -34.29
C ASN A 1013 21.22 -8.74 -34.82
N PHE A 1014 20.15 -9.49 -34.65
CA PHE A 1014 18.80 -9.14 -35.08
C PHE A 1014 17.93 -8.75 -33.88
N TYR A 1015 17.33 -7.58 -33.98
CA TYR A 1015 16.54 -6.97 -32.92
C TYR A 1015 15.16 -6.60 -33.43
N ILE A 1016 14.12 -7.00 -32.71
CA ILE A 1016 12.74 -6.57 -32.97
C ILE A 1016 12.21 -5.84 -31.75
N CYS A 1017 11.57 -4.68 -31.95
CA CYS A 1017 10.95 -3.91 -30.87
C CYS A 1017 9.62 -3.28 -31.31
N GLY A 1018 8.61 -3.32 -30.44
CA GLY A 1018 7.27 -2.79 -30.72
C GLY A 1018 6.16 -3.81 -30.46
N SER A 1019 5.12 -3.84 -31.31
CA SER A 1019 3.97 -4.70 -31.08
C SER A 1019 4.29 -6.18 -31.30
N ALA A 1020 3.76 -7.06 -30.44
CA ALA A 1020 3.92 -8.52 -30.57
C ALA A 1020 3.39 -9.05 -31.91
N GLY A 1021 2.26 -8.51 -32.39
CA GLY A 1021 1.70 -8.87 -33.69
C GLY A 1021 2.65 -8.57 -34.87
N MET A 1022 3.34 -7.42 -34.84
CA MET A 1022 4.33 -7.07 -35.87
C MET A 1022 5.54 -8.00 -35.81
N ALA A 1023 6.02 -8.34 -34.61
CA ALA A 1023 7.17 -9.21 -34.44
C ALA A 1023 6.95 -10.60 -35.05
N ARG A 1024 5.74 -11.17 -34.87
CA ARG A 1024 5.36 -12.43 -35.50
C ARG A 1024 5.43 -12.35 -37.02
N GLU A 1025 4.81 -11.35 -37.64
CA GLU A 1025 4.82 -11.19 -39.11
C GLU A 1025 6.24 -10.99 -39.67
N VAL A 1026 7.10 -10.31 -38.92
CA VAL A 1026 8.51 -10.13 -39.26
C VAL A 1026 9.27 -11.45 -39.20
N LEU A 1027 9.10 -12.24 -38.13
CA LEU A 1027 9.74 -13.55 -37.99
C LEU A 1027 9.28 -14.52 -39.09
N ASP A 1028 7.99 -14.56 -39.39
CA ASP A 1028 7.42 -15.38 -40.46
C ASP A 1028 8.02 -14.99 -41.82
N THR A 1029 8.16 -13.70 -42.07
CA THR A 1029 8.76 -13.18 -43.30
C THR A 1029 10.23 -13.53 -43.40
N VAL A 1030 11.03 -13.29 -42.35
CA VAL A 1030 12.45 -13.65 -42.33
C VAL A 1030 12.64 -15.16 -42.49
N GLY A 1031 11.84 -15.98 -41.82
CA GLY A 1031 11.88 -17.44 -41.96
C GLY A 1031 11.60 -17.88 -43.40
N ARG A 1032 10.55 -17.34 -44.02
CA ARG A 1032 10.19 -17.64 -45.42
C ARG A 1032 11.28 -17.23 -46.42
N GLU A 1033 11.89 -16.05 -46.25
CA GLU A 1033 12.99 -15.59 -47.11
C GLU A 1033 14.25 -16.44 -46.92
N LEU A 1034 14.60 -16.80 -45.68
CA LEU A 1034 15.70 -17.72 -45.38
C LEU A 1034 15.49 -19.10 -46.00
N GLY A 1035 14.28 -19.67 -45.86
CA GLY A 1035 13.93 -20.96 -46.47
C GLY A 1035 14.07 -20.93 -47.99
N THR A 1036 13.60 -19.86 -48.62
CA THR A 1036 13.69 -19.71 -50.08
C THR A 1036 15.13 -19.55 -50.56
N ARG A 1037 15.94 -18.71 -49.90
CA ARG A 1037 17.30 -18.37 -50.34
C ARG A 1037 18.33 -19.43 -49.99
N MET A 1038 18.26 -19.97 -48.78
CA MET A 1038 19.18 -21.00 -48.31
C MET A 1038 18.74 -22.42 -48.69
N LYS A 1039 17.52 -22.57 -49.25
CA LYS A 1039 16.86 -23.86 -49.52
C LYS A 1039 16.72 -24.72 -48.27
N TRP A 1040 16.50 -24.08 -47.14
CA TRP A 1040 16.30 -24.73 -45.85
C TRP A 1040 14.86 -25.20 -45.68
N THR A 1041 14.70 -26.33 -45.01
CA THR A 1041 13.42 -26.84 -44.51
C THR A 1041 12.92 -26.03 -43.31
N GLU A 1042 11.64 -26.16 -42.96
CA GLU A 1042 11.08 -25.48 -41.78
C GLU A 1042 11.82 -25.83 -40.48
N ASP A 1043 12.24 -27.08 -40.33
CA ASP A 1043 12.99 -27.55 -39.16
C ASP A 1043 14.39 -26.93 -39.09
N GLU A 1044 15.10 -26.80 -40.22
CA GLU A 1044 16.40 -26.14 -40.28
C GLU A 1044 16.31 -24.64 -39.96
N ILE A 1045 15.26 -23.97 -40.43
CA ILE A 1045 15.01 -22.55 -40.10
C ILE A 1045 14.76 -22.40 -38.60
N LYS A 1046 13.98 -23.31 -38.02
CA LYS A 1046 13.70 -23.31 -36.58
C LYS A 1046 14.97 -23.55 -35.78
N GLU A 1047 15.75 -24.56 -36.13
CA GLU A 1047 17.03 -24.86 -35.47
C GLU A 1047 17.98 -23.66 -35.54
N PHE A 1048 18.08 -23.03 -36.71
CA PHE A 1048 18.87 -21.82 -36.89
C PHE A 1048 18.38 -20.69 -35.97
N ALA A 1049 17.09 -20.38 -35.99
CA ALA A 1049 16.49 -19.33 -35.17
C ALA A 1049 16.73 -19.58 -33.67
N ASP A 1050 16.50 -20.80 -33.18
CA ASP A 1050 16.69 -21.17 -31.78
C ASP A 1050 18.16 -21.10 -31.37
N LYS A 1051 19.07 -21.49 -32.27
CA LYS A 1051 20.51 -21.31 -32.08
C LYS A 1051 20.87 -19.82 -31.98
N GLN A 1052 20.33 -18.95 -32.84
CA GLN A 1052 20.57 -17.50 -32.76
C GLN A 1052 20.00 -16.87 -31.47
N LYS A 1053 18.81 -17.29 -31.03
CA LYS A 1053 18.22 -16.87 -29.75
C LYS A 1053 19.11 -17.30 -28.58
N LYS A 1054 19.58 -18.56 -28.56
CA LYS A 1054 20.47 -19.11 -27.54
C LYS A 1054 21.80 -18.34 -27.46
N PHE A 1055 22.35 -17.93 -28.59
CA PHE A 1055 23.55 -17.07 -28.64
C PHE A 1055 23.28 -15.59 -28.35
N LYS A 1056 22.04 -15.22 -28.00
CA LYS A 1056 21.60 -13.82 -27.77
C LYS A 1056 21.85 -12.90 -28.97
N ARG A 1057 21.83 -13.44 -30.18
CA ARG A 1057 21.94 -12.67 -31.43
C ARG A 1057 20.58 -12.26 -31.95
N TRP A 1058 19.56 -13.09 -31.72
CA TRP A 1058 18.17 -12.75 -31.95
C TRP A 1058 17.51 -12.33 -30.63
N GLN A 1059 17.12 -11.06 -30.54
CA GLN A 1059 16.54 -10.48 -29.34
C GLN A 1059 15.25 -9.71 -29.67
N GLN A 1060 14.28 -9.78 -28.76
CA GLN A 1060 12.99 -9.14 -28.93
C GLN A 1060 12.65 -8.33 -27.68
N ASP A 1061 12.17 -7.10 -27.85
CA ASP A 1061 11.60 -6.24 -26.81
C ASP A 1061 10.19 -5.84 -27.26
N VAL A 1062 9.26 -6.79 -27.12
CA VAL A 1062 7.91 -6.69 -27.69
C VAL A 1062 6.85 -6.63 -26.59
N TRP A 1063 5.81 -5.84 -26.84
CA TRP A 1063 4.66 -5.67 -25.95
C TRP A 1063 3.36 -5.70 -26.75
N GLY A 1064 2.24 -5.98 -26.10
CA GLY A 1064 0.93 -6.16 -26.73
C GLY A 1064 -0.18 -5.87 -25.76
#